data_AF-A0A9N9MUD4-F1
#
_entry.id   AF-A0A9N9MUD4-F1
#
_cell.length_a   1.000
_cell.length_b   1.000
_cell.length_c   1.000
_cell.angle_alpha   90.00
_cell.angle_beta   90.00
_cell.angle_gamma   90.00
#
_symmetry.space_group_name_H-M   'P 1'
#
loop_
_entity.id
_entity.type
_entity.pdbx_description
1 polymer ?
#
loop_
_entity_poly.entity_id
_entity_poly.type
_entity_poly.pdbx_seq_one_letter_code
_entity_poly.pdbx_strand_id
1 'polypeptide(L)'
;MFKILGPPTRNFAIFKQQAICDNVLSKNRKLGLQNHYSGLSANTFCLVSSHNNTISSNNRKQTSLPQTRNFSFQSSIQSFAATQAGIFKTLSESTPVEYCQKYLIYVHELTGLPWWATIIISTILVRSAVTFPVAIYQQTIVAKLENLKLELPELANELKRETAIAVRKFNWDEKTARITYQRSIRKQWNKLIVRDNCHPFKTTILLWIQLPLWVSLSISLRNLVYMLPVTDINAQLTYTELMVGGFSFIPNLTIPDSSWIFPVGLGLLNLAIIEIQLLSRNSTMEMSKVQKYLTNAFRVISLVMVPIAASVPSCLVLYWTTSSACGLAQNLFLLSPKVRRLCRIPETVVEVKQPYTMIINKFKSKLKMQQIMQNEITVHPLTDRPTAAWKEISRTQKIIKINVKIPQKPVEEKKLRIVCMSDTHSLVRNITFDIPDGDVFIHAGDFTKCGEKEEVIAFNKWIGTLPHKHKIVIAGNHELSFDEKFAEAFKKKFKKFVEDEVPHYGRTKDNINEAVNTENIRQYLTNCTYLEDSGVEICGIKIYGTPWQPEFGNWAFNLTRGQQCLSKWNLIPSDTDILVTHSPPLGHGDLVCSGVRAGCVELLLTVQNRVKPKYHVFGHIHEGYGVTSDGKIIFINASTCDINYIPSNLPVVFDIPIPDGQKK
;
A
#
# COMPACT_ATOMS: atom_id res chain seq x y z
N MET A 1 -35.07 11.81 33.61
CA MET A 1 -34.08 11.97 34.70
C MET A 1 -32.76 12.35 34.05
N PHE A 2 -32.29 13.57 34.33
CA PHE A 2 -31.05 14.28 33.96
C PHE A 2 -30.09 13.65 32.92
N LYS A 3 -29.93 14.21 31.71
CA LYS A 3 -29.20 15.45 31.29
C LYS A 3 -27.66 15.30 31.30
N ILE A 4 -27.04 15.45 30.11
CA ILE A 4 -26.07 16.53 29.72
C ILE A 4 -24.60 16.17 30.09
N LEU A 5 -23.55 16.31 29.28
CA LEU A 5 -23.24 17.07 28.06
C LEU A 5 -22.06 16.40 27.32
N GLY A 6 -21.92 16.75 26.05
CA GLY A 6 -20.92 16.25 25.10
C GLY A 6 -19.48 16.80 25.22
N PRO A 7 -18.72 16.79 24.11
CA PRO A 7 -17.27 16.49 24.03
C PRO A 7 -16.48 17.80 23.70
N PRO A 8 -15.43 17.85 22.85
CA PRO A 8 -14.31 16.96 22.48
C PRO A 8 -12.94 17.67 22.66
N THR A 9 -11.81 16.99 22.44
CA THR A 9 -10.65 17.54 21.68
C THR A 9 -9.50 16.53 21.62
N ARG A 10 -9.30 15.91 20.46
CA ARG A 10 -7.97 15.47 20.01
C ARG A 10 -7.60 16.41 18.86
N ASN A 11 -6.70 17.35 19.14
CA ASN A 11 -5.99 18.09 18.10
C ASN A 11 -4.53 17.66 18.09
N PHE A 12 -4.02 17.54 16.88
CA PHE A 12 -2.62 17.52 16.50
C PHE A 12 -1.80 18.57 17.25
N ALA A 13 -0.58 18.19 17.68
CA ALA A 13 0.52 19.12 17.85
C ALA A 13 1.86 18.41 17.63
N ILE A 14 2.48 18.73 16.50
CA ILE A 14 3.91 18.64 16.23
C ILE A 14 4.60 19.74 17.08
N PHE A 15 5.86 19.50 17.48
CA PHE A 15 6.79 20.41 18.17
C PHE A 15 6.53 20.73 19.66
N LYS A 16 7.32 20.09 20.54
CA LYS A 16 8.24 20.75 21.50
C LYS A 16 8.89 19.70 22.42
N GLN A 17 10.08 19.24 22.06
CA GLN A 17 11.00 18.59 22.99
C GLN A 17 12.01 19.66 23.45
N GLN A 18 11.52 20.61 24.26
CA GLN A 18 12.34 21.62 24.92
C GLN A 18 11.62 22.05 26.21
N ALA A 19 11.60 21.16 27.21
CA ALA A 19 11.16 21.47 28.58
C ALA A 19 11.58 20.36 29.56
N ILE A 20 12.87 20.00 29.57
CA ILE A 20 13.50 19.33 30.72
C ILE A 20 14.87 20.00 30.92
N CYS A 21 14.85 21.28 31.27
CA CYS A 21 16.02 22.00 31.79
C CYS A 21 15.68 22.97 32.93
N ASP A 22 14.40 23.26 33.20
CA ASP A 22 14.06 24.30 34.20
C ASP A 22 13.61 23.78 35.57
N ASN A 23 13.60 22.46 35.82
CA ASN A 23 13.23 21.90 37.12
C ASN A 23 14.40 21.43 38.00
N VAL A 24 15.64 21.77 37.63
CA VAL A 24 16.85 21.51 38.46
C VAL A 24 17.44 22.80 39.04
N LEU A 25 16.97 23.98 38.62
CA LEU A 25 17.52 25.28 39.06
C LEU A 25 16.78 25.97 40.21
N SER A 26 15.79 25.34 40.86
CA SER A 26 15.13 25.90 42.05
C SER A 26 15.54 25.30 43.39
N LYS A 27 16.47 24.31 43.42
CA LYS A 27 16.81 23.59 44.65
C LYS A 27 18.25 23.69 45.16
N ASN A 28 19.07 24.59 44.61
CA ASN A 28 20.42 24.90 45.14
C ASN A 28 20.68 26.42 45.27
N ARG A 29 19.71 27.17 45.81
CA ARG A 29 19.98 28.44 46.51
C ARG A 29 19.86 28.22 48.01
N LYS A 30 20.88 27.60 48.59
CA LYS A 30 21.24 27.76 50.01
C LYS A 30 22.64 27.16 50.17
N LEU A 31 23.62 28.05 50.02
CA LEU A 31 24.97 28.06 50.60
C LEU A 31 25.79 28.96 49.68
N GLY A 32 25.80 30.25 50.03
CA GLY A 32 26.55 31.25 49.29
C GLY A 32 28.04 31.09 49.52
N LEU A 33 28.81 31.32 48.46
CA LEU A 33 30.15 31.90 48.50
C LEU A 33 30.43 32.46 47.08
N GLN A 34 30.86 33.72 47.06
CA GLN A 34 31.12 34.52 45.87
C GLN A 34 32.45 34.15 45.19
N ASN A 35 32.48 34.40 43.88
CA ASN A 35 33.56 35.00 43.07
C ASN A 35 34.21 34.20 41.92
N HIS A 36 34.22 34.92 40.79
CA HIS A 36 35.08 34.93 39.60
C HIS A 36 34.85 33.97 38.41
N TYR A 37 34.62 34.65 37.28
CA TYR A 37 34.59 34.20 35.89
C TYR A 37 35.94 33.64 35.41
N SER A 38 35.89 32.54 34.65
CA SER A 38 36.51 32.41 33.30
C SER A 38 36.17 31.04 32.71
N GLY A 39 35.76 31.01 31.44
CA GLY A 39 35.22 29.82 30.77
C GLY A 39 36.22 28.70 30.51
N LEU A 40 35.68 27.49 30.28
CA LEU A 40 36.30 26.41 29.50
C LEU A 40 35.27 25.29 29.24
N SER A 41 35.35 24.75 28.03
CA SER A 41 34.51 23.72 27.42
C SER A 41 34.52 22.38 28.17
N ALA A 42 33.34 21.79 28.35
CA ALA A 42 33.19 20.45 28.90
C ALA A 42 33.48 19.38 27.84
N ASN A 43 34.65 18.74 27.93
CA ASN A 43 34.92 17.41 27.36
C ASN A 43 36.13 16.80 28.06
N THR A 44 35.93 16.19 29.23
CA THR A 44 36.85 15.19 29.81
C THR A 44 36.09 14.41 30.88
N PHE A 45 35.85 13.11 30.67
CA PHE A 45 35.55 12.20 31.78
C PHE A 45 36.72 11.21 31.89
N CYS A 46 37.60 11.50 32.84
CA CYS A 46 38.71 10.65 33.24
C CYS A 46 38.26 9.58 34.24
N LEU A 47 38.86 8.42 34.09
CA LEU A 47 39.06 7.39 35.11
C LEU A 47 39.61 8.01 36.41
N VAL A 48 38.95 7.73 37.53
CA VAL A 48 39.57 7.80 38.86
C VAL A 48 39.20 6.52 39.62
N SER A 49 40.19 5.65 39.77
CA SER A 49 40.22 4.59 40.77
C SER A 49 40.73 5.22 42.07
N SER A 50 40.00 5.06 43.17
CA SER A 50 40.50 5.42 44.50
C SER A 50 40.39 4.22 45.44
N HIS A 51 41.57 3.76 45.87
CA HIS A 51 41.78 3.01 47.11
C HIS A 51 41.08 3.67 48.31
N ASN A 52 40.55 2.85 49.22
CA ASN A 52 40.73 3.06 50.65
C ASN A 52 40.44 1.78 51.43
N ASN A 53 41.42 1.43 52.27
CA ASN A 53 41.35 0.39 53.28
C ASN A 53 40.95 0.98 54.64
N THR A 54 40.50 0.08 55.52
CA THR A 54 40.63 0.05 57.00
C THR A 54 39.53 0.56 57.96
N ILE A 55 39.10 -0.40 58.82
CA ILE A 55 38.74 -0.36 60.26
C ILE A 55 37.25 -0.50 60.69
N SER A 56 36.95 -1.74 61.15
CA SER A 56 36.34 -2.18 62.42
C SER A 56 34.93 -1.78 62.92
N SER A 57 34.14 -2.85 63.15
CA SER A 57 33.22 -3.14 64.29
C SER A 57 32.10 -2.16 64.67
N ASN A 58 30.83 -2.57 64.55
CA ASN A 58 30.06 -3.19 65.66
C ASN A 58 28.59 -3.44 65.29
N ASN A 59 28.04 -4.49 65.90
CA ASN A 59 26.66 -4.95 65.84
C ASN A 59 25.62 -3.88 66.25
N ARG A 60 24.56 -3.73 65.45
CA ARG A 60 23.20 -3.54 65.96
C ARG A 60 22.16 -3.98 64.93
N LYS A 61 21.38 -5.00 65.30
CA LYS A 61 20.15 -5.42 64.61
C LYS A 61 19.17 -4.25 64.60
N GLN A 62 18.80 -3.78 63.42
CA GLN A 62 17.64 -2.92 63.23
C GLN A 62 16.77 -3.53 62.14
N THR A 63 15.69 -4.14 62.59
CA THR A 63 14.53 -4.55 61.79
C THR A 63 14.00 -3.35 61.02
N SER A 64 13.99 -3.42 59.70
CA SER A 64 13.28 -2.46 58.84
C SER A 64 12.50 -3.19 57.74
N LEU A 65 11.32 -2.62 57.48
CA LEU A 65 10.21 -3.04 56.62
C LEU A 65 10.63 -3.50 55.21
N PRO A 66 9.78 -4.29 54.50
CA PRO A 66 10.09 -4.77 53.16
C PRO A 66 10.31 -3.58 52.22
N GLN A 67 11.57 -3.37 51.82
CA GLN A 67 11.91 -2.45 50.75
C GLN A 67 11.24 -2.91 49.46
N THR A 68 10.29 -2.11 48.98
CA THR A 68 9.80 -2.17 47.61
C THR A 68 11.01 -2.12 46.67
N ARG A 69 11.23 -3.19 45.91
CA ARG A 69 12.25 -3.25 44.87
C ARG A 69 11.94 -2.20 43.80
N ASN A 70 12.46 -0.99 43.97
CA ASN A 70 12.54 -0.02 42.89
C ASN A 70 13.57 -0.55 41.89
N PHE A 71 13.08 -1.19 40.83
CA PHE A 71 13.89 -1.63 39.71
C PHE A 71 14.43 -0.38 39.02
N SER A 72 15.65 0.02 39.36
CA SER A 72 16.26 1.21 38.78
C SER A 72 16.72 0.87 37.36
N PHE A 73 16.05 1.44 36.36
CA PHE A 73 16.41 1.34 34.95
C PHE A 73 17.89 1.76 34.71
N GLN A 74 18.39 2.68 35.54
CA GLN A 74 19.76 3.20 35.49
C GLN A 74 20.82 2.15 35.86
N SER A 75 20.58 1.32 36.88
CA SER A 75 21.49 0.22 37.24
C SER A 75 21.53 -0.88 36.19
N SER A 76 20.40 -1.14 35.51
CA SER A 76 20.35 -2.08 34.38
C SER A 76 21.12 -1.56 33.16
N ILE A 77 21.03 -0.24 32.87
CA ILE A 77 21.82 0.40 31.81
C ILE A 77 23.32 0.35 32.12
N GLN A 78 23.73 0.62 33.36
CA GLN A 78 25.15 0.57 33.76
C GLN A 78 25.71 -0.86 33.73
N SER A 79 24.94 -1.85 34.21
CA SER A 79 25.33 -3.26 34.13
C SER A 79 25.45 -3.75 32.68
N PHE A 80 24.51 -3.33 31.82
CA PHE A 80 24.56 -3.60 30.39
C PHE A 80 25.76 -2.93 29.71
N ALA A 81 26.04 -1.66 30.02
CA ALA A 81 27.19 -0.93 29.50
C ALA A 81 28.53 -1.54 29.94
N ALA A 82 28.64 -1.96 31.21
CA ALA A 82 29.83 -2.64 31.73
C ALA A 82 30.04 -4.01 31.06
N THR A 83 28.96 -4.77 30.83
CA THR A 83 29.00 -6.04 30.09
C THR A 83 29.41 -5.81 28.63
N GLN A 84 28.88 -4.77 27.98
CA GLN A 84 29.27 -4.40 26.61
C GLN A 84 30.73 -3.96 26.53
N ALA A 85 31.22 -3.19 27.49
CA ALA A 85 32.62 -2.77 27.55
C ALA A 85 33.57 -3.97 27.75
N GLY A 86 33.18 -4.93 28.60
CA GLY A 86 33.92 -6.19 28.77
C GLY A 86 34.00 -7.03 27.49
N ILE A 87 32.85 -7.22 26.81
CA ILE A 87 32.79 -7.94 25.53
C ILE A 87 33.63 -7.22 24.47
N PHE A 88 33.53 -5.89 24.39
CA PHE A 88 34.30 -5.10 23.45
C PHE A 88 35.81 -5.25 23.69
N LYS A 89 36.26 -5.18 24.94
CA LYS A 89 37.68 -5.37 25.29
C LYS A 89 38.18 -6.76 24.88
N THR A 90 37.46 -7.82 25.24
CA THR A 90 37.82 -9.20 24.87
C THR A 90 37.88 -9.40 23.36
N LEU A 91 36.97 -8.78 22.60
CA LEU A 91 36.99 -8.84 21.14
C LEU A 91 38.13 -7.99 20.55
N SER A 92 38.37 -6.79 21.08
CA SER A 92 39.43 -5.87 20.64
C SER A 92 40.82 -6.48 20.79
N GLU A 93 41.05 -7.26 21.85
CA GLU A 93 42.30 -7.97 22.15
C GLU A 93 42.35 -9.38 21.52
N SER A 94 41.36 -9.76 20.72
CA SER A 94 41.31 -11.10 20.12
C SER A 94 42.27 -11.24 18.95
N THR A 95 42.83 -12.45 18.77
CA THR A 95 43.79 -12.74 17.69
C THR A 95 43.24 -12.44 16.29
N PRO A 96 41.95 -12.67 15.94
CA PRO A 96 41.44 -12.32 14.62
C PRO A 96 41.44 -10.81 14.36
N VAL A 97 41.18 -9.99 15.38
CA VAL A 97 41.22 -8.53 15.27
C VAL A 97 42.66 -8.05 15.10
N GLU A 98 43.61 -8.62 15.85
CA GLU A 98 45.03 -8.31 15.70
C GLU A 98 45.54 -8.58 14.29
N TYR A 99 45.20 -9.74 13.70
CA TYR A 99 45.57 -10.06 12.31
C TYR A 99 44.92 -9.09 11.31
N CYS A 100 43.66 -8.71 11.51
CA CYS A 100 42.99 -7.73 10.65
C CYS A 100 43.64 -6.34 10.74
N GLN A 101 44.06 -5.93 11.94
CA GLN A 101 44.75 -4.66 12.17
C GLN A 101 46.11 -4.66 11.46
N LYS A 102 46.93 -5.71 11.65
CA LYS A 102 48.22 -5.87 10.96
C LYS A 102 48.04 -5.90 9.45
N TYR A 103 46.99 -6.55 8.96
CA TYR A 103 46.67 -6.58 7.52
C TYR A 103 46.39 -5.16 6.97
N LEU A 104 45.56 -4.36 7.66
CA LEU A 104 45.24 -3.00 7.21
C LEU A 104 46.48 -2.10 7.19
N ILE A 105 47.32 -2.17 8.22
CA ILE A 105 48.59 -1.44 8.29
C ILE A 105 49.52 -1.90 7.19
N TYR A 106 49.68 -3.21 6.99
CA TYR A 106 50.53 -3.76 5.93
C TYR A 106 50.12 -3.30 4.53
N VAL A 107 48.81 -3.27 4.23
CA VAL A 107 48.33 -2.75 2.93
C VAL A 107 48.58 -1.24 2.82
N HIS A 108 48.43 -0.48 3.91
CA HIS A 108 48.75 0.95 3.93
C HIS A 108 50.24 1.19 3.60
N GLU A 109 51.14 0.55 4.35
CA GLU A 109 52.59 0.65 4.19
C GLU A 109 53.06 0.18 2.81
N LEU A 110 52.51 -0.93 2.31
CA LEU A 110 52.87 -1.47 1.00
C LEU A 110 52.45 -0.56 -0.16
N THR A 111 51.27 0.06 -0.06
CA THR A 111 50.70 0.86 -1.16
C THR A 111 51.08 2.34 -1.09
N GLY A 112 51.39 2.87 0.10
CA GLY A 112 51.60 4.29 0.33
C GLY A 112 50.36 5.16 0.08
N LEU A 113 49.18 4.55 -0.03
CA LEU A 113 47.93 5.25 -0.33
C LEU A 113 47.34 5.90 0.94
N PRO A 114 46.57 7.00 0.81
CA PRO A 114 45.87 7.57 1.95
C PRO A 114 44.88 6.58 2.56
N TRP A 115 44.66 6.68 3.87
CA TRP A 115 43.89 5.70 4.63
C TRP A 115 42.49 5.42 4.08
N TRP A 116 41.78 6.42 3.54
CA TRP A 116 40.46 6.20 2.92
C TRP A 116 40.55 5.22 1.74
N ALA A 117 41.59 5.31 0.92
CA ALA A 117 41.80 4.45 -0.24
C ALA A 117 42.29 3.07 0.19
N THR A 118 43.19 3.01 1.18
CA THR A 118 43.62 1.75 1.79
C THR A 118 42.45 0.95 2.33
N ILE A 119 41.50 1.59 3.04
CA ILE A 119 40.30 0.93 3.57
C ILE A 119 39.46 0.35 2.42
N ILE A 120 39.22 1.13 1.36
CA ILE A 120 38.43 0.69 0.21
C ILE A 120 39.09 -0.51 -0.48
N ILE A 121 40.38 -0.42 -0.82
CA ILE A 121 41.12 -1.46 -1.53
C ILE A 121 41.23 -2.72 -0.68
N SER A 122 41.59 -2.58 0.60
CA SER A 122 41.64 -3.72 1.53
C SER A 122 40.29 -4.43 1.61
N THR A 123 39.20 -3.68 1.64
CA THR A 123 37.84 -4.25 1.63
C THR A 123 37.57 -5.00 0.33
N ILE A 124 37.86 -4.42 -0.82
CA ILE A 124 37.66 -5.06 -2.13
C ILE A 124 38.50 -6.34 -2.24
N LEU A 125 39.76 -6.31 -1.79
CA LEU A 125 40.66 -7.46 -1.79
C LEU A 125 40.11 -8.59 -0.93
N VAL A 126 39.75 -8.32 0.32
CA VAL A 126 39.14 -9.32 1.21
C VAL A 126 37.84 -9.87 0.63
N ARG A 127 36.99 -9.00 0.07
CA ARG A 127 35.73 -9.41 -0.54
C ARG A 127 35.96 -10.33 -1.74
N SER A 128 36.92 -10.00 -2.58
CA SER A 128 37.23 -10.73 -3.82
C SER A 128 37.99 -12.03 -3.59
N ALA A 129 38.95 -12.04 -2.65
CA ALA A 129 39.78 -13.20 -2.37
C ALA A 129 39.13 -14.21 -1.43
N VAL A 130 38.33 -13.74 -0.46
CA VAL A 130 37.76 -14.60 0.58
C VAL A 130 36.27 -14.82 0.35
N THR A 131 35.47 -13.74 0.31
CA THR A 131 34.00 -13.89 0.34
C THR A 131 33.41 -14.31 -1.00
N PHE A 132 34.00 -13.89 -2.12
CA PHE A 132 33.48 -14.18 -3.45
C PHE A 132 33.60 -15.67 -3.84
N PRO A 133 34.74 -16.37 -3.63
CA PRO A 133 34.81 -17.82 -3.85
C PRO A 133 33.84 -18.60 -2.96
N VAL A 134 33.68 -18.19 -1.70
CA VAL A 134 32.70 -18.79 -0.78
C VAL A 134 31.27 -18.57 -1.28
N ALA A 135 30.96 -17.40 -1.84
CA ALA A 135 29.66 -17.12 -2.43
C ALA A 135 29.38 -17.99 -3.66
N ILE A 136 30.37 -18.22 -4.52
CA ILE A 136 30.27 -19.18 -5.64
C ILE A 136 29.99 -20.59 -5.12
N TYR A 137 30.72 -21.02 -4.09
CA TYR A 137 30.51 -22.33 -3.47
C TYR A 137 29.09 -22.46 -2.91
N GLN A 138 28.61 -21.45 -2.16
CA GLN A 138 27.24 -21.41 -1.67
C GLN A 138 26.22 -21.54 -2.81
N GLN A 139 26.35 -20.74 -3.88
CA GLN A 139 25.44 -20.78 -5.03
C GLN A 139 25.47 -22.12 -5.75
N THR A 140 26.62 -22.79 -5.80
CA THR A 140 26.77 -24.14 -6.34
C THR A 140 25.95 -25.16 -5.53
N ILE A 141 26.02 -25.10 -4.20
CA ILE A 141 25.22 -25.98 -3.34
C ILE A 141 23.72 -25.70 -3.49
N VAL A 142 23.33 -24.42 -3.57
CA VAL A 142 21.93 -24.03 -3.80
C VAL A 142 21.42 -24.60 -5.13
N ALA A 143 22.17 -24.46 -6.22
CA ALA A 143 21.81 -24.99 -7.52
C ALA A 143 21.66 -26.53 -7.51
N LYS A 144 22.58 -27.25 -6.84
CA LYS A 144 22.47 -28.70 -6.65
C LYS A 144 21.20 -29.09 -5.91
N LEU A 145 20.87 -28.40 -4.82
CA LEU A 145 19.65 -28.65 -4.05
C LEU A 145 18.39 -28.36 -4.84
N GLU A 146 18.40 -27.37 -5.74
CA GLU A 146 17.28 -27.08 -6.63
C GLU A 146 17.07 -28.20 -7.65
N ASN A 147 18.14 -28.70 -8.27
CA ASN A 147 18.04 -29.80 -9.22
C ASN A 147 17.57 -31.11 -8.55
N LEU A 148 18.04 -31.40 -7.33
CA LEU A 148 17.58 -32.56 -6.56
C LEU A 148 16.08 -32.53 -6.25
N LYS A 149 15.47 -31.35 -6.11
CA LYS A 149 14.02 -31.26 -5.86
C LYS A 149 13.19 -31.77 -7.05
N LEU A 150 13.76 -31.86 -8.24
CA LEU A 150 13.08 -32.40 -9.42
C LEU A 150 13.01 -33.93 -9.40
N GLU A 151 13.93 -34.61 -8.73
CA GLU A 151 13.91 -36.07 -8.54
C GLU A 151 12.91 -36.50 -7.44
N LEU A 152 12.49 -35.57 -6.57
CA LEU A 152 11.66 -35.87 -5.41
C LEU A 152 10.21 -36.31 -5.73
N PRO A 153 9.49 -35.73 -6.71
CA PRO A 153 8.11 -36.11 -7.02
C PRO A 153 7.97 -37.56 -7.50
N GLU A 154 8.89 -38.06 -8.32
CA GLU A 154 8.88 -39.45 -8.80
C GLU A 154 9.04 -40.42 -7.63
N LEU A 155 10.06 -40.19 -6.82
CA LEU A 155 10.35 -40.96 -5.60
C LEU A 155 9.21 -40.87 -4.57
N ALA A 156 8.58 -39.70 -4.47
CA ALA A 156 7.44 -39.49 -3.57
C ALA A 156 6.20 -40.27 -4.01
N ASN A 157 5.98 -40.43 -5.32
CA ASN A 157 4.89 -41.23 -5.87
C ASN A 157 5.13 -42.73 -5.65
N GLU A 158 6.36 -43.21 -5.82
CA GLU A 158 6.74 -44.58 -5.53
C GLU A 158 6.54 -44.92 -4.05
N LEU A 159 7.08 -44.10 -3.14
CA LEU A 159 6.91 -44.30 -1.70
C LEU A 159 5.45 -44.22 -1.25
N LYS A 160 4.61 -43.41 -1.91
CA LYS A 160 3.15 -43.39 -1.66
C LYS A 160 2.50 -44.72 -2.03
N ARG A 161 2.88 -45.31 -3.18
CA ARG A 161 2.38 -46.62 -3.62
C ARG A 161 2.79 -47.73 -2.63
N GLU A 162 4.06 -47.77 -2.23
CA GLU A 162 4.55 -48.73 -1.23
C GLU A 162 3.81 -48.60 0.10
N THR A 163 3.61 -47.35 0.57
CA THR A 163 2.88 -47.09 1.82
C THR A 163 1.42 -47.54 1.69
N ALA A 164 0.76 -47.29 0.56
CA ALA A 164 -0.62 -47.74 0.33
C ALA A 164 -0.75 -49.28 0.30
N ILE A 165 0.23 -49.98 -0.26
CA ILE A 165 0.28 -51.45 -0.24
C ILE A 165 0.50 -51.96 1.20
N ALA A 166 1.43 -51.35 1.95
CA ALA A 166 1.70 -51.71 3.34
C ALA A 166 0.47 -51.49 4.26
N VAL A 167 -0.27 -50.40 4.07
CA VAL A 167 -1.52 -50.13 4.80
C VAL A 167 -2.53 -51.26 4.58
N ARG A 168 -2.71 -51.71 3.33
CA ARG A 168 -3.62 -52.83 3.00
C ARG A 168 -3.13 -54.18 3.54
N LYS A 169 -1.82 -54.43 3.51
CA LYS A 169 -1.22 -55.72 3.89
C LYS A 169 -1.12 -55.93 5.40
N PHE A 170 -0.80 -54.88 6.15
CA PHE A 170 -0.52 -54.94 7.59
C PHE A 170 -1.58 -54.24 8.45
N ASN A 171 -2.67 -53.76 7.84
CA ASN A 171 -3.78 -53.08 8.48
C ASN A 171 -3.34 -51.90 9.39
N TRP A 172 -2.37 -51.10 8.90
CA TRP A 172 -1.82 -49.97 9.65
C TRP A 172 -2.84 -48.84 9.82
N ASP A 173 -2.79 -48.16 10.96
CA ASP A 173 -3.53 -46.93 11.21
C ASP A 173 -2.96 -45.75 10.39
N GLU A 174 -3.82 -44.77 10.10
CA GLU A 174 -3.49 -43.62 9.24
C GLU A 174 -2.30 -42.80 9.79
N LYS A 175 -2.19 -42.69 11.12
CA LYS A 175 -1.11 -41.96 11.79
C LYS A 175 0.23 -42.68 11.60
N THR A 176 0.28 -43.99 11.79
CA THR A 176 1.48 -44.80 11.51
C THR A 176 1.87 -44.77 10.04
N ALA A 177 0.90 -44.85 9.13
CA ALA A 177 1.16 -44.74 7.69
C ALA A 177 1.81 -43.40 7.32
N ARG A 178 1.29 -42.29 7.85
CA ARG A 178 1.84 -40.94 7.62
C ARG A 178 3.25 -40.78 8.21
N ILE A 179 3.49 -41.25 9.43
CA ILE A 179 4.81 -41.17 10.07
C ILE A 179 5.84 -41.98 9.29
N THR A 180 5.49 -43.21 8.89
CA THR A 180 6.37 -44.09 8.12
C THR A 180 6.67 -43.50 6.75
N TYR A 181 5.66 -42.99 6.04
CA TYR A 181 5.86 -42.28 4.77
C TYR A 181 6.82 -41.09 4.91
N GLN A 182 6.60 -40.23 5.91
CA GLN A 182 7.49 -39.08 6.16
C GLN A 182 8.92 -39.50 6.50
N ARG A 183 9.09 -40.57 7.30
CA ARG A 183 10.41 -41.13 7.62
C ARG A 183 11.10 -41.68 6.38
N SER A 184 10.39 -42.41 5.51
CA SER A 184 10.93 -42.95 4.26
C SER A 184 11.33 -41.85 3.28
N ILE A 185 10.48 -40.82 3.11
CA ILE A 185 10.81 -39.63 2.30
C ILE A 185 12.06 -38.95 2.82
N ARG A 186 12.16 -38.73 4.14
CA ARG A 186 13.34 -38.10 4.75
C ARG A 186 14.60 -38.94 4.57
N LYS A 187 14.49 -40.27 4.67
CA LYS A 187 15.60 -41.19 4.43
C LYS A 187 16.10 -41.10 3.00
N GLN A 188 15.20 -41.09 2.01
CA GLN A 188 15.59 -40.95 0.61
C GLN A 188 16.17 -39.56 0.31
N TRP A 189 15.57 -38.49 0.84
CA TRP A 189 16.09 -37.13 0.73
C TRP A 189 17.53 -37.01 1.29
N ASN A 190 17.79 -37.62 2.45
CA ASN A 190 19.13 -37.67 3.02
C ASN A 190 20.12 -38.44 2.13
N LYS A 191 19.71 -39.55 1.51
CA LYS A 191 20.56 -40.29 0.56
C LYS A 191 20.95 -39.43 -0.64
N LEU A 192 19.99 -38.71 -1.22
CA LEU A 192 20.23 -37.79 -2.34
C LEU A 192 21.19 -36.66 -1.96
N ILE A 193 20.99 -36.06 -0.78
CA ILE A 193 21.89 -35.02 -0.26
C ILE A 193 23.32 -35.53 -0.09
N VAL A 194 23.49 -36.76 0.43
CA VAL A 194 24.82 -37.37 0.64
C VAL A 194 25.47 -37.71 -0.70
N ARG A 195 24.70 -38.27 -1.65
CA ARG A 195 25.16 -38.58 -3.02
C ARG A 195 25.81 -37.36 -3.68
N ASP A 196 25.15 -36.20 -3.59
CA ASP A 196 25.58 -34.99 -4.32
C ASP A 196 26.38 -34.00 -3.45
N ASN A 197 26.62 -34.36 -2.18
CA ASN A 197 27.37 -33.61 -1.18
C ASN A 197 26.85 -32.19 -0.93
N CYS A 198 25.53 -32.00 -0.97
CA CYS A 198 24.87 -30.69 -0.99
C CYS A 198 24.03 -30.41 0.27
N HIS A 199 24.56 -30.76 1.46
CA HIS A 199 23.83 -30.58 2.71
C HIS A 199 23.33 -29.13 2.91
N PRO A 200 22.06 -28.89 3.30
CA PRO A 200 21.48 -27.55 3.42
C PRO A 200 22.29 -26.58 4.29
N PHE A 201 22.97 -27.05 5.33
CA PHE A 201 23.83 -26.21 6.16
C PHE A 201 24.92 -25.48 5.35
N LYS A 202 25.47 -26.12 4.31
CA LYS A 202 26.49 -25.51 3.43
C LYS A 202 25.95 -24.32 2.64
N THR A 203 24.63 -24.18 2.50
CA THR A 203 24.02 -22.98 1.89
C THR A 203 24.14 -21.74 2.79
N THR A 204 24.49 -21.90 4.07
CA THR A 204 24.66 -20.80 5.03
C THR A 204 26.12 -20.44 5.28
N ILE A 205 27.08 -21.10 4.61
CA ILE A 205 28.51 -20.97 4.91
C ILE A 205 29.07 -19.56 4.71
N LEU A 206 28.55 -18.80 3.74
CA LEU A 206 28.97 -17.41 3.53
C LEU A 206 28.67 -16.55 4.76
N LEU A 207 27.53 -16.76 5.42
CA LEU A 207 27.16 -15.99 6.61
C LEU A 207 28.15 -16.23 7.76
N TRP A 208 28.57 -17.49 7.94
CA TRP A 208 29.51 -17.89 9.00
C TRP A 208 30.94 -17.40 8.78
N ILE A 209 31.34 -17.15 7.52
CA ILE A 209 32.66 -16.60 7.20
C ILE A 209 32.61 -15.06 7.16
N GLN A 210 31.57 -14.50 6.56
CA GLN A 210 31.45 -13.06 6.33
C GLN A 210 31.19 -12.29 7.64
N LEU A 211 30.34 -12.81 8.55
CA LEU A 211 29.99 -12.08 9.77
C LEU A 211 31.19 -11.92 10.73
N PRO A 212 31.95 -12.97 11.09
CA PRO A 212 33.13 -12.80 11.95
C PRO A 212 34.19 -11.91 11.30
N LEU A 213 34.45 -12.08 10.00
CA LEU A 213 35.40 -11.24 9.27
C LEU A 213 35.00 -9.76 9.26
N TRP A 214 33.70 -9.49 9.07
CA TRP A 214 33.15 -8.13 9.12
C TRP A 214 33.26 -7.50 10.51
N VAL A 215 32.97 -8.27 11.57
CA VAL A 215 33.15 -7.82 12.95
C VAL A 215 34.62 -7.53 13.24
N SER A 216 35.53 -8.45 12.90
CA SER A 216 36.96 -8.31 13.16
C SER A 216 37.56 -7.09 12.46
N LEU A 217 37.23 -6.86 11.18
CA LEU A 217 37.68 -5.67 10.45
C LEU A 217 37.09 -4.39 11.05
N SER A 218 35.82 -4.39 11.45
CA SER A 218 35.18 -3.23 12.09
C SER A 218 35.83 -2.86 13.42
N ILE A 219 36.16 -3.86 14.24
CA ILE A 219 36.84 -3.65 15.52
C ILE A 219 38.30 -3.24 15.29
N SER A 220 38.99 -3.79 14.29
CA SER A 220 40.37 -3.39 13.96
C SER A 220 40.46 -1.91 13.55
N LEU A 221 39.56 -1.42 12.70
CA LEU A 221 39.49 0.00 12.34
C LEU A 221 39.18 0.88 13.57
N ARG A 222 38.31 0.38 14.46
CA ARG A 222 38.01 1.05 15.72
C ARG A 222 39.23 1.11 16.64
N ASN A 223 40.02 0.04 16.70
CA ASN A 223 41.27 0.01 17.46
C ASN A 223 42.27 1.03 16.94
N LEU A 224 42.41 1.18 15.61
CA LEU A 224 43.28 2.20 15.02
C LEU A 224 42.84 3.64 15.39
N VAL A 225 41.53 3.89 15.42
CA VAL A 225 40.99 5.22 15.81
C VAL A 225 41.16 5.51 17.30
N TYR A 226 41.03 4.50 18.16
CA TYR A 226 41.14 4.68 19.62
C TYR A 226 42.53 4.34 20.18
N MET A 227 43.52 4.07 19.32
CA MET A 227 44.89 3.70 19.69
C MET A 227 44.92 2.49 20.66
N LEU A 228 44.16 1.45 20.34
CA LEU A 228 44.04 0.22 21.12
C LEU A 228 44.76 -0.97 20.45
N PRO A 229 45.17 -2.01 21.21
CA PRO A 229 45.07 -2.15 22.68
C PRO A 229 46.20 -1.44 23.45
N VAL A 230 47.30 -1.10 22.77
CA VAL A 230 48.47 -0.41 23.36
C VAL A 230 48.66 0.93 22.65
N THR A 231 48.85 2.00 23.43
CA THR A 231 49.15 3.34 22.92
C THR A 231 50.66 3.52 22.73
N ASP A 232 51.18 3.01 21.61
CA ASP A 232 52.57 3.20 21.20
C ASP A 232 52.73 4.36 20.20
N ILE A 233 53.98 4.71 19.88
CA ILE A 233 54.30 5.78 18.92
C ILE A 233 53.69 5.48 17.54
N ASN A 234 53.66 4.21 17.12
CA ASN A 234 53.10 3.79 15.85
C ASN A 234 51.57 3.95 15.81
N ALA A 235 50.87 3.66 16.91
CA ALA A 235 49.43 3.91 17.04
C ALA A 235 49.12 5.40 16.96
N GLN A 236 49.94 6.25 17.58
CA GLN A 236 49.78 7.71 17.50
C GLN A 236 50.02 8.25 16.08
N LEU A 237 51.02 7.70 15.37
CA LEU A 237 51.30 8.04 13.98
C LEU A 237 50.12 7.66 13.08
N THR A 238 49.66 6.41 13.19
CA THR A 238 48.49 5.90 12.43
C THR A 238 47.23 6.74 12.71
N TYR A 239 46.99 7.10 13.98
CA TYR A 239 45.87 7.96 14.36
C TYR A 239 45.95 9.35 13.71
N THR A 240 47.16 9.94 13.69
CA THR A 240 47.39 11.26 13.08
C THR A 240 47.15 11.21 11.57
N GLU A 241 47.63 10.17 10.90
CA GLU A 241 47.38 9.95 9.48
C GLU A 241 45.89 9.72 9.18
N LEU A 242 45.15 9.01 10.03
CA LEU A 242 43.69 8.86 9.89
C LEU A 242 42.94 10.18 10.13
N MET A 243 43.46 11.03 11.01
CA MET A 243 42.86 12.34 11.30
C MET A 243 42.99 13.30 10.12
N VAL A 244 44.16 13.32 9.46
CA VAL A 244 44.48 14.27 8.37
C VAL A 244 44.20 13.67 6.98
N GLY A 245 44.22 12.34 6.86
CA GLY A 245 44.13 11.59 5.60
C GLY A 245 42.72 11.31 5.10
N GLY A 246 41.74 12.17 5.38
CA GLY A 246 40.41 12.10 4.79
C GLY A 246 40.33 12.65 3.36
N PHE A 247 39.12 12.72 2.79
CA PHE A 247 38.89 13.30 1.47
C PHE A 247 37.53 14.00 1.39
N SER A 248 37.48 15.12 0.65
CA SER A 248 36.24 15.84 0.32
C SER A 248 35.34 16.09 1.55
N PHE A 249 34.12 15.55 1.58
CA PHE A 249 33.13 15.71 2.63
C PHE A 249 33.41 14.88 3.91
N ILE A 250 34.47 14.07 3.94
CA ILE A 250 34.99 13.42 5.16
C ILE A 250 36.48 13.74 5.29
N PRO A 251 36.84 14.95 5.77
CA PRO A 251 38.24 15.36 5.92
C PRO A 251 38.96 14.63 7.06
N ASN A 252 38.22 14.13 8.05
CA ASN A 252 38.77 13.41 9.21
C ASN A 252 38.06 12.07 9.38
N LEU A 253 38.81 10.96 9.30
CA LEU A 253 38.25 9.62 9.34
C LEU A 253 37.92 9.12 10.77
N THR A 254 38.45 9.80 11.79
CA THR A 254 38.31 9.42 13.21
C THR A 254 37.02 9.91 13.85
N ILE A 255 36.38 10.93 13.25
CA ILE A 255 35.13 11.51 13.73
C ILE A 255 33.92 10.95 12.96
N PRO A 256 32.70 11.02 13.52
CA PRO A 256 31.49 10.62 12.80
C PRO A 256 31.22 11.45 11.53
N ASP A 257 30.59 10.83 10.53
CA ASP A 257 30.28 11.46 9.24
C ASP A 257 29.15 12.50 9.40
N SER A 258 29.53 13.77 9.39
CA SER A 258 28.58 14.89 9.46
C SER A 258 27.75 15.11 8.19
N SER A 259 28.16 14.54 7.05
CA SER A 259 27.46 14.70 5.76
C SER A 259 26.22 13.81 5.63
N TRP A 260 26.11 12.76 6.46
CA TRP A 260 25.10 11.70 6.36
C TRP A 260 25.07 10.92 5.03
N ILE A 261 26.00 11.20 4.11
CA ILE A 261 26.04 10.57 2.78
C ILE A 261 26.33 9.08 2.92
N PHE A 262 27.36 8.69 3.68
CA PHE A 262 27.70 7.28 3.84
C PHE A 262 26.71 6.52 4.75
N PRO A 263 26.24 7.07 5.90
CA PRO A 263 25.21 6.42 6.71
C PRO A 263 23.92 6.12 5.93
N VAL A 264 23.42 7.09 5.16
CA VAL A 264 22.21 6.89 4.32
C VAL A 264 22.53 5.96 3.15
N GLY A 265 23.68 6.14 2.50
CA GLY A 265 24.14 5.29 1.40
C GLY A 265 24.25 3.81 1.80
N LEU A 266 24.78 3.51 2.98
CA LEU A 266 24.84 2.17 3.56
C LEU A 266 23.44 1.56 3.71
N GLY A 267 22.49 2.33 4.27
CA GLY A 267 21.10 1.89 4.43
C GLY A 267 20.44 1.58 3.08
N LEU A 268 20.62 2.46 2.09
CA LEU A 268 20.09 2.29 0.73
C LEU A 268 20.71 1.09 0.01
N LEU A 269 22.03 0.89 0.12
CA LEU A 269 22.71 -0.27 -0.47
C LEU A 269 22.21 -1.59 0.14
N ASN A 270 22.07 -1.65 1.46
CA ASN A 270 21.56 -2.84 2.14
C ASN A 270 20.11 -3.13 1.76
N LEU A 271 19.26 -2.10 1.64
CA LEU A 271 17.90 -2.25 1.11
C LEU A 271 17.89 -2.73 -0.33
N ALA A 272 18.77 -2.19 -1.19
CA ALA A 272 18.90 -2.61 -2.58
C ALA A 272 19.30 -4.09 -2.69
N ILE A 273 20.23 -4.57 -1.85
CA ILE A 273 20.59 -5.99 -1.77
C ILE A 273 19.37 -6.85 -1.48
N ILE A 274 18.55 -6.47 -0.49
CA ILE A 274 17.35 -7.21 -0.09
C ILE A 274 16.31 -7.21 -1.23
N GLU A 275 16.02 -6.04 -1.81
CA GLU A 275 15.01 -5.94 -2.88
C GLU A 275 15.41 -6.67 -4.14
N ILE A 276 16.68 -6.58 -4.57
CA ILE A 276 17.18 -7.32 -5.73
C ILE A 276 17.06 -8.83 -5.50
N GLN A 277 17.41 -9.30 -4.30
CA GLN A 277 17.29 -10.72 -3.96
C GLN A 277 15.83 -11.21 -3.88
N LEU A 278 14.87 -10.33 -3.59
CA LEU A 278 13.45 -10.66 -3.67
C LEU A 278 12.94 -10.66 -5.10
N LEU A 279 13.29 -9.64 -5.89
CA LEU A 279 12.85 -9.48 -7.28
C LEU A 279 13.45 -10.54 -8.20
N SER A 280 14.65 -11.01 -7.91
CA SER A 280 15.32 -12.09 -8.64
C SER A 280 14.63 -13.44 -8.49
N ARG A 281 13.76 -13.63 -7.49
CA ARG A 281 13.02 -14.88 -7.28
C ARG A 281 11.91 -15.04 -8.30
N ASN A 282 11.72 -16.26 -8.80
CA ASN A 282 10.62 -16.55 -9.72
C ASN A 282 9.26 -16.50 -9.02
N SER A 283 8.30 -15.87 -9.69
CA SER A 283 6.95 -15.56 -9.20
C SER A 283 6.08 -16.80 -8.97
N THR A 284 6.51 -17.96 -9.45
CA THR A 284 5.75 -19.22 -9.41
C THR A 284 5.82 -19.92 -8.05
N MET A 285 6.72 -19.50 -7.15
CA MET A 285 6.86 -20.10 -5.83
C MET A 285 6.53 -19.11 -4.71
N GLU A 286 5.50 -19.41 -3.92
CA GLU A 286 5.14 -18.59 -2.78
C GLU A 286 6.23 -18.61 -1.69
N MET A 287 6.44 -17.45 -1.06
CA MET A 287 7.41 -17.30 0.03
C MET A 287 6.86 -17.90 1.34
N SER A 288 7.66 -18.70 2.02
CA SER A 288 7.34 -19.20 3.37
C SER A 288 7.13 -18.05 4.35
N LYS A 289 6.21 -18.20 5.31
CA LYS A 289 5.93 -17.21 6.36
C LYS A 289 7.21 -16.74 7.07
N VAL A 290 8.12 -17.68 7.38
CA VAL A 290 9.41 -17.38 8.03
C VAL A 290 10.28 -16.47 7.15
N GLN A 291 10.35 -16.75 5.85
CA GLN A 291 11.11 -15.92 4.92
C GLN A 291 10.50 -14.51 4.78
N LYS A 292 9.17 -14.37 4.84
CA LYS A 292 8.50 -13.06 4.87
C LYS A 292 8.91 -12.25 6.11
N TYR A 293 8.87 -12.87 7.29
CA TYR A 293 9.27 -12.21 8.54
C TYR A 293 10.75 -11.82 8.53
N LEU A 294 11.64 -12.73 8.13
CA LEU A 294 13.08 -12.45 8.05
C LEU A 294 13.38 -11.31 7.08
N THR A 295 12.75 -11.29 5.91
CA THR A 295 12.93 -10.22 4.93
C THR A 295 12.54 -8.85 5.49
N ASN A 296 11.39 -8.77 6.17
CA ASN A 296 10.94 -7.52 6.78
C ASN A 296 11.84 -7.11 7.95
N ALA A 297 12.32 -8.07 8.75
CA ALA A 297 13.30 -7.79 9.80
C ALA A 297 14.58 -7.19 9.23
N PHE A 298 15.14 -7.75 8.15
CA PHE A 298 16.35 -7.19 7.52
C PHE A 298 16.14 -5.79 6.92
N ARG A 299 14.94 -5.48 6.40
CA ARG A 299 14.60 -4.11 5.95
C ARG A 299 14.61 -3.13 7.11
N VAL A 300 14.00 -3.50 8.24
CA VAL A 300 14.00 -2.68 9.47
C VAL A 300 15.43 -2.50 9.98
N ILE A 301 16.23 -3.57 10.02
CA ILE A 301 17.65 -3.50 10.42
C ILE A 301 18.42 -2.55 9.50
N SER A 302 18.16 -2.54 8.19
CA SER A 302 18.83 -1.64 7.24
C SER A 302 18.52 -0.17 7.53
N LEU A 303 17.29 0.15 7.95
CA LEU A 303 16.90 1.50 8.37
C LEU A 303 17.51 1.88 9.73
N VAL A 304 17.49 0.96 10.70
CA VAL A 304 18.09 1.17 12.04
C VAL A 304 19.61 1.31 11.97
N MET A 305 20.26 0.70 10.96
CA MET A 305 21.70 0.83 10.76
C MET A 305 22.13 2.26 10.39
N VAL A 306 21.24 3.09 9.82
CA VAL A 306 21.56 4.47 9.43
C VAL A 306 21.97 5.34 10.63
N PRO A 307 21.17 5.49 11.71
CA PRO A 307 21.59 6.26 12.88
C PRO A 307 22.78 5.63 13.62
N ILE A 308 22.93 4.31 13.60
CA ILE A 308 24.11 3.63 14.17
C ILE A 308 25.36 4.05 13.39
N ALA A 309 25.32 3.98 12.06
CA ALA A 309 26.40 4.40 11.18
C ALA A 309 26.75 5.89 11.37
N ALA A 310 25.75 6.75 11.55
CA ALA A 310 25.97 8.18 11.80
C ALA A 310 26.67 8.46 13.15
N SER A 311 26.73 7.49 14.07
CA SER A 311 27.33 7.65 15.41
C SER A 311 28.75 7.08 15.56
N VAL A 312 29.25 6.35 14.55
CA VAL A 312 30.57 5.71 14.60
C VAL A 312 31.59 6.50 13.76
N PRO A 313 32.92 6.33 13.99
CA PRO A 313 33.94 6.99 13.18
C PRO A 313 33.76 6.75 11.68
N SER A 314 34.03 7.77 10.88
CA SER A 314 33.80 7.76 9.44
C SER A 314 34.54 6.65 8.69
N CYS A 315 35.73 6.22 9.14
CA CYS A 315 36.44 5.07 8.57
C CYS A 315 35.64 3.77 8.66
N LEU A 316 34.89 3.54 9.74
CA LEU A 316 34.03 2.36 9.88
C LEU A 316 32.87 2.41 8.91
N VAL A 317 32.24 3.58 8.75
CA VAL A 317 31.11 3.73 7.81
C VAL A 317 31.58 3.59 6.37
N LEU A 318 32.76 4.14 6.04
CA LEU A 318 33.41 3.96 4.74
C LEU A 318 33.65 2.47 4.45
N TYR A 319 34.21 1.74 5.43
CA TYR A 319 34.37 0.29 5.35
C TYR A 319 33.02 -0.41 5.12
N TRP A 320 32.02 -0.16 5.97
CA TRP A 320 30.70 -0.79 5.86
C TRP A 320 30.04 -0.52 4.51
N THR A 321 30.09 0.72 4.03
CA THR A 321 29.48 1.13 2.77
C THR A 321 30.16 0.46 1.58
N THR A 322 31.49 0.47 1.54
CA THR A 322 32.27 -0.24 0.50
C THR A 322 31.98 -1.74 0.54
N SER A 323 31.95 -2.33 1.73
CA SER A 323 31.66 -3.75 1.95
C SER A 323 30.26 -4.12 1.42
N SER A 324 29.24 -3.28 1.68
CA SER A 324 27.89 -3.45 1.14
C SER A 324 27.81 -3.23 -0.37
N ALA A 325 28.52 -2.24 -0.92
CA ALA A 325 28.60 -2.01 -2.36
C ALA A 325 29.21 -3.22 -3.09
N CYS A 326 30.30 -3.78 -2.57
CA CYS A 326 30.88 -5.03 -3.08
C CYS A 326 29.89 -6.20 -2.99
N GLY A 327 29.12 -6.30 -1.90
CA GLY A 327 28.08 -7.32 -1.74
C GLY A 327 26.96 -7.20 -2.79
N LEU A 328 26.53 -5.97 -3.08
CA LEU A 328 25.55 -5.70 -4.14
C LEU A 328 26.11 -6.07 -5.51
N ALA A 329 27.34 -5.66 -5.82
CA ALA A 329 28.01 -5.98 -7.07
C ALA A 329 28.17 -7.51 -7.25
N GLN A 330 28.61 -8.21 -6.21
CA GLN A 330 28.70 -9.67 -6.18
C GLN A 330 27.35 -10.33 -6.49
N ASN A 331 26.27 -9.88 -5.85
CA ASN A 331 24.92 -10.42 -6.08
C ASN A 331 24.46 -10.21 -7.52
N LEU A 332 24.74 -9.03 -8.09
CA LEU A 332 24.44 -8.73 -9.49
C LEU A 332 25.27 -9.58 -10.45
N PHE A 333 26.56 -9.79 -10.17
CA PHE A 333 27.42 -10.65 -11.01
C PHE A 333 26.94 -12.10 -11.00
N LEU A 334 26.69 -12.67 -9.82
CA LEU A 334 26.25 -14.08 -9.68
C LEU A 334 24.81 -14.33 -10.16
N LEU A 335 24.07 -13.28 -10.50
CA LEU A 335 22.77 -13.37 -11.15
C LEU A 335 22.88 -13.67 -12.65
N SER A 336 23.97 -13.26 -13.31
CA SER A 336 24.16 -13.48 -14.75
C SER A 336 24.38 -14.97 -15.08
N PRO A 337 23.59 -15.57 -15.98
CA PRO A 337 23.80 -16.96 -16.41
C PRO A 337 25.21 -17.20 -16.95
N LYS A 338 25.77 -16.25 -17.70
CA LYS A 338 27.13 -16.35 -18.25
C LYS A 338 28.20 -16.44 -17.16
N VAL A 339 28.07 -15.61 -16.12
CA VAL A 339 28.98 -15.64 -14.97
C VAL A 339 28.81 -16.93 -14.18
N ARG A 340 27.56 -17.39 -14.00
CA ARG A 340 27.29 -18.68 -13.35
C ARG A 340 27.94 -19.85 -14.09
N ARG A 341 27.88 -19.87 -15.44
CA ARG A 341 28.58 -20.86 -16.27
C ARG A 341 30.11 -20.74 -16.11
N LEU A 342 30.66 -19.53 -16.16
CA LEU A 342 32.10 -19.27 -15.96
C LEU A 342 32.58 -19.79 -14.60
N CYS A 343 31.78 -19.60 -13.55
CA CYS A 343 32.05 -20.09 -12.20
C CYS A 343 31.68 -21.57 -11.97
N ARG A 344 31.31 -22.32 -13.02
CA ARG A 344 30.93 -23.75 -12.95
C ARG A 344 29.76 -24.07 -12.00
N ILE A 345 28.86 -23.11 -11.77
CA ILE A 345 27.63 -23.33 -11.00
C ILE A 345 26.67 -24.12 -11.89
N PRO A 346 26.04 -25.24 -11.46
CA PRO A 346 25.11 -26.01 -12.29
C PRO A 346 23.92 -25.20 -12.83
N GLU A 347 23.41 -25.55 -14.02
CA GLU A 347 22.18 -24.95 -14.56
C GLU A 347 20.96 -25.58 -13.89
N THR A 348 19.96 -24.76 -13.59
CA THR A 348 18.70 -25.23 -12.99
C THR A 348 17.53 -24.95 -13.93
N VAL A 349 16.49 -25.79 -13.89
CA VAL A 349 15.29 -25.63 -14.74
C VAL A 349 14.51 -24.34 -14.45
N VAL A 350 14.77 -23.72 -13.29
CA VAL A 350 14.15 -22.48 -12.81
C VAL A 350 15.03 -21.27 -13.13
N GLU A 351 16.22 -21.46 -13.72
CA GLU A 351 17.15 -20.36 -14.03
C GLU A 351 16.56 -19.41 -15.10
N VAL A 352 16.58 -18.11 -14.79
CA VAL A 352 16.02 -17.08 -15.68
C VAL A 352 17.07 -16.67 -16.71
N LYS A 353 16.76 -16.82 -18.00
CA LYS A 353 17.68 -16.46 -19.10
C LYS A 353 18.06 -14.96 -19.13
N GLN A 354 17.12 -14.07 -18.79
CA GLN A 354 17.31 -12.62 -18.78
C GLN A 354 16.91 -12.00 -17.42
N PRO A 355 17.74 -12.17 -16.38
CA PRO A 355 17.35 -11.84 -15.01
C PRO A 355 17.25 -10.33 -14.77
N TYR A 356 18.11 -9.52 -15.40
CA TYR A 356 18.09 -8.06 -15.25
C TYR A 356 16.82 -7.44 -15.83
N THR A 357 16.43 -7.84 -17.04
CA THR A 357 15.18 -7.41 -17.68
C THR A 357 13.96 -7.77 -16.84
N MET A 358 13.95 -8.99 -16.27
CA MET A 358 12.89 -9.43 -15.37
C MET A 358 12.79 -8.54 -14.12
N ILE A 359 13.92 -8.23 -13.48
CA ILE A 359 13.96 -7.37 -12.29
C ILE A 359 13.43 -5.98 -12.63
N ILE A 360 13.89 -5.39 -13.74
CA ILE A 360 13.42 -4.08 -14.20
C ILE A 360 11.92 -4.09 -14.43
N ASN A 361 11.38 -5.12 -15.09
CA ASN A 361 9.95 -5.24 -15.36
C ASN A 361 9.12 -5.41 -14.08
N LYS A 362 9.58 -6.24 -13.13
CA LYS A 362 8.92 -6.38 -11.82
C LYS A 362 8.99 -5.11 -10.98
N PHE A 363 10.08 -4.34 -11.10
CA PHE A 363 10.20 -3.05 -10.44
C PHE A 363 9.23 -2.03 -11.05
N LYS A 364 9.16 -1.93 -12.38
CA LYS A 364 8.19 -1.10 -13.09
C LYS A 364 6.74 -1.46 -12.75
N SER A 365 6.42 -2.76 -12.69
CA SER A 365 5.06 -3.20 -12.35
C SER A 365 4.69 -2.88 -10.90
N LYS A 366 5.61 -3.01 -9.94
CA LYS A 366 5.41 -2.56 -8.55
C LYS A 366 5.11 -1.07 -8.49
N LEU A 367 5.87 -0.24 -9.20
CA LEU A 367 5.64 1.21 -9.26
C LEU A 367 4.28 1.55 -9.88
N LYS A 368 3.91 0.88 -10.97
CA LYS A 368 2.61 1.05 -11.62
C LYS A 368 1.44 0.63 -10.72
N MET A 369 1.57 -0.50 -10.00
CA MET A 369 0.58 -0.93 -9.00
C MET A 369 0.45 0.07 -7.86
N GLN A 370 1.55 0.68 -7.42
CA GLN A 370 1.53 1.71 -6.38
C GLN A 370 0.78 2.97 -6.85
N GLN A 371 0.93 3.34 -8.12
CA GLN A 371 0.20 4.44 -8.76
C GLN A 371 -1.29 4.11 -8.97
N ILE A 372 -1.63 2.84 -9.25
CA ILE A 372 -3.02 2.36 -9.34
C ILE A 372 -3.69 2.35 -7.95
N MET A 373 -3.01 1.84 -6.92
CA MET A 373 -3.51 1.80 -5.54
C MET A 373 -3.69 3.19 -4.92
N GLN A 374 -2.93 4.19 -5.35
CA GLN A 374 -3.17 5.58 -4.95
C GLN A 374 -4.47 6.18 -5.51
N ASN A 375 -5.07 5.54 -6.53
CA ASN A 375 -6.33 5.96 -7.16
C ASN A 375 -7.51 5.01 -6.85
N GLU A 376 -7.31 3.97 -6.02
CA GLU A 376 -8.38 3.05 -5.63
C GLU A 376 -9.29 3.68 -4.58
N ILE A 377 -10.58 3.79 -4.91
CA ILE A 377 -11.61 4.20 -3.97
C ILE A 377 -11.90 3.01 -3.05
N THR A 378 -11.81 3.22 -1.74
CA THR A 378 -12.24 2.23 -0.74
C THR A 378 -13.64 2.53 -0.25
N VAL A 379 -14.36 1.49 0.19
CA VAL A 379 -15.69 1.63 0.81
C VAL A 379 -15.61 2.54 2.03
N HIS A 380 -16.52 3.51 2.12
CA HIS A 380 -16.53 4.45 3.24
C HIS A 380 -17.07 3.77 4.51
N PRO A 381 -16.47 3.96 5.71
CA PRO A 381 -16.92 3.31 6.95
C PRO A 381 -18.37 3.58 7.33
N LEU A 382 -18.92 4.72 6.88
CA LEU A 382 -20.31 5.13 7.10
C LEU A 382 -21.21 4.94 5.86
N THR A 383 -20.84 4.08 4.92
CA THR A 383 -21.62 3.87 3.67
C THR A 383 -23.10 3.53 3.96
N ASP A 384 -23.36 2.69 4.96
CA ASP A 384 -24.72 2.27 5.36
C ASP A 384 -25.52 3.37 6.08
N ARG A 385 -24.87 4.49 6.43
CA ARG A 385 -25.47 5.63 7.13
C ARG A 385 -25.21 6.92 6.35
N PRO A 386 -25.79 7.09 5.16
CA PRO A 386 -25.48 8.21 4.25
C PRO A 386 -25.65 9.58 4.89
N THR A 387 -26.68 9.80 5.70
CA THR A 387 -26.86 11.07 6.44
C THR A 387 -25.74 11.32 7.45
N ALA A 388 -25.19 10.27 8.07
CA ALA A 388 -24.05 10.39 8.99
C ALA A 388 -22.74 10.62 8.22
N ALA A 389 -22.52 9.88 7.13
CA ALA A 389 -21.39 10.11 6.23
C ALA A 389 -21.36 11.56 5.72
N TRP A 390 -22.54 12.10 5.36
CA TRP A 390 -22.66 13.48 4.92
C TRP A 390 -22.26 14.50 6.00
N LYS A 391 -22.58 14.25 7.27
CA LYS A 391 -22.16 15.14 8.37
C LYS A 391 -20.64 15.23 8.52
N GLU A 392 -19.91 14.21 8.10
CA GLU A 392 -18.44 14.23 8.07
C GLU A 392 -17.93 14.90 6.79
N ILE A 393 -18.41 14.46 5.63
CA ILE A 393 -17.96 14.91 4.31
C ILE A 393 -18.29 16.40 4.07
N SER A 394 -19.45 16.87 4.50
CA SER A 394 -19.87 18.27 4.37
C SER A 394 -18.95 19.30 5.03
N ARG A 395 -18.09 18.88 5.96
CA ARG A 395 -17.11 19.77 6.60
C ARG A 395 -16.04 20.26 5.63
N THR A 396 -15.75 19.46 4.60
CA THR A 396 -14.73 19.75 3.58
C THR A 396 -15.32 19.91 2.19
N GLN A 397 -16.53 19.38 1.95
CA GLN A 397 -17.19 19.43 0.66
C GLN A 397 -17.77 20.81 0.39
N LYS A 398 -17.47 21.35 -0.79
CA LYS A 398 -18.07 22.59 -1.28
C LYS A 398 -19.36 22.25 -2.02
N ILE A 399 -20.46 22.92 -1.68
CA ILE A 399 -21.70 22.89 -2.46
C ILE A 399 -22.05 24.31 -2.88
N ILE A 400 -22.09 24.53 -4.18
CA ILE A 400 -22.55 25.77 -4.82
C ILE A 400 -23.87 25.44 -5.51
N LYS A 401 -24.97 26.06 -5.08
CA LYS A 401 -26.27 25.91 -5.75
C LYS A 401 -26.27 26.79 -7.00
N ILE A 402 -26.62 26.22 -8.14
CA ILE A 402 -26.63 26.93 -9.43
C ILE A 402 -28.08 27.10 -9.87
N ASN A 403 -28.49 28.34 -10.13
CA ASN A 403 -29.79 28.61 -10.74
C ASN A 403 -29.62 28.62 -12.26
N VAL A 404 -30.11 27.58 -12.93
CA VAL A 404 -30.02 27.43 -14.38
C VAL A 404 -31.31 27.96 -15.01
N LYS A 405 -31.17 28.87 -15.98
CA LYS A 405 -32.28 29.34 -16.81
C LYS A 405 -32.15 28.69 -18.19
N ILE A 406 -33.28 28.36 -18.80
CA ILE A 406 -33.32 27.85 -20.18
C ILE A 406 -32.69 28.91 -21.11
N PRO A 407 -31.61 28.57 -21.85
CA PRO A 407 -30.96 29.50 -22.75
C PRO A 407 -31.93 30.01 -23.82
N GLN A 408 -32.06 31.33 -23.92
CA GLN A 408 -32.91 31.99 -24.93
C GLN A 408 -32.17 32.25 -26.24
N LYS A 409 -30.83 32.20 -26.22
CA LYS A 409 -29.99 32.43 -27.40
C LYS A 409 -29.84 31.13 -28.21
N PRO A 410 -29.74 31.22 -29.55
CA PRO A 410 -29.33 30.09 -30.39
C PRO A 410 -28.00 29.49 -29.92
N VAL A 411 -27.83 28.19 -30.13
CA VAL A 411 -26.58 27.49 -29.80
C VAL A 411 -25.45 28.03 -30.68
N GLU A 412 -24.31 28.36 -30.09
CA GLU A 412 -23.11 28.71 -30.86
C GLU A 412 -22.64 27.52 -31.70
N GLU A 413 -22.11 27.76 -32.90
CA GLU A 413 -21.73 26.70 -33.86
C GLU A 413 -20.73 25.68 -33.29
N LYS A 414 -19.84 26.10 -32.39
CA LYS A 414 -18.84 25.25 -31.72
C LYS A 414 -19.31 24.68 -30.38
N LYS A 415 -20.62 24.66 -30.12
CA LYS A 415 -21.20 24.10 -28.89
C LYS A 415 -22.33 23.12 -29.19
N LEU A 416 -22.47 22.14 -28.31
CA LEU A 416 -23.62 21.26 -28.23
C LEU A 416 -24.54 21.70 -27.10
N ARG A 417 -25.83 21.82 -27.38
CA ARG A 417 -26.86 22.02 -26.38
C ARG A 417 -27.37 20.69 -25.89
N ILE A 418 -27.22 20.46 -24.59
CA ILE A 418 -27.69 19.27 -23.88
C ILE A 418 -28.97 19.61 -23.14
N VAL A 419 -30.00 18.77 -23.30
CA VAL A 419 -31.30 18.88 -22.61
C VAL A 419 -31.47 17.64 -21.74
N CYS A 420 -31.57 17.83 -20.42
CA CYS A 420 -31.64 16.74 -19.46
C CYS A 420 -33.00 16.67 -18.76
N MET A 421 -33.54 15.46 -18.67
CA MET A 421 -34.74 15.10 -17.90
C MET A 421 -34.53 13.73 -17.22
N SER A 422 -35.36 13.41 -16.24
CA SER A 422 -35.52 12.05 -15.66
C SER A 422 -36.87 11.93 -14.98
N ASP A 423 -37.22 10.75 -14.47
CA ASP A 423 -38.37 10.52 -13.59
C ASP A 423 -39.70 11.02 -14.19
N THR A 424 -39.98 10.66 -15.46
CA THR A 424 -41.25 11.01 -16.10
C THR A 424 -42.37 10.03 -15.74
N HIS A 425 -42.09 8.82 -15.26
CA HIS A 425 -43.08 7.87 -14.73
C HIS A 425 -44.30 7.63 -15.63
N SER A 426 -44.10 7.48 -16.94
CA SER A 426 -45.18 7.36 -17.96
C SER A 426 -46.13 8.58 -18.07
N LEU A 427 -45.80 9.71 -17.45
CA LEU A 427 -46.61 10.95 -17.42
C LEU A 427 -46.20 11.96 -18.49
N VAL A 428 -45.52 11.51 -19.55
CA VAL A 428 -45.04 12.39 -20.64
C VAL A 428 -46.17 13.16 -21.35
N ARG A 429 -47.42 12.67 -21.29
CA ARG A 429 -48.61 13.37 -21.81
C ARG A 429 -49.16 14.45 -20.86
N ASN A 430 -48.76 14.42 -19.60
CA ASN A 430 -49.17 15.37 -18.56
C ASN A 430 -48.18 16.53 -18.40
N ILE A 431 -47.06 16.51 -19.14
CA ILE A 431 -46.12 17.62 -19.20
C ILE A 431 -46.83 18.83 -19.83
N THR A 432 -46.82 19.97 -19.13
CA THR A 432 -47.52 21.21 -19.54
C THR A 432 -46.58 22.29 -20.06
N PHE A 433 -45.28 22.00 -20.15
CA PHE A 433 -44.26 22.91 -20.66
C PHE A 433 -43.61 22.34 -21.93
N ASP A 434 -43.08 23.23 -22.77
CA ASP A 434 -42.35 22.83 -23.96
C ASP A 434 -40.96 22.31 -23.61
N ILE A 435 -40.53 21.25 -24.30
CA ILE A 435 -39.18 20.72 -24.19
C ILE A 435 -38.26 21.58 -25.08
N PRO A 436 -37.23 22.24 -24.53
CA PRO A 436 -36.36 23.10 -25.30
C PRO A 436 -35.65 22.33 -26.42
N ASP A 437 -35.41 23.02 -27.53
CA ASP A 437 -34.60 22.49 -28.62
C ASP A 437 -33.13 22.31 -28.19
N GLY A 438 -32.45 21.34 -28.80
CA GLY A 438 -31.07 20.99 -28.50
C GLY A 438 -30.54 19.86 -29.35
N ASP A 439 -29.23 19.62 -29.24
CA ASP A 439 -28.53 18.64 -30.07
C ASP A 439 -28.60 17.24 -29.47
N VAL A 440 -28.53 17.15 -28.14
CA VAL A 440 -28.55 15.91 -27.37
C VAL A 440 -29.61 16.00 -26.27
N PHE A 441 -30.54 15.06 -26.28
CA PHE A 441 -31.50 14.83 -25.20
C PHE A 441 -31.02 13.68 -24.31
N ILE A 442 -31.04 13.84 -22.99
CA ILE A 442 -30.64 12.82 -22.02
C ILE A 442 -31.81 12.56 -21.05
N HIS A 443 -32.22 11.30 -20.93
CA HIS A 443 -33.16 10.83 -19.90
C HIS A 443 -32.46 9.95 -18.87
N ALA A 444 -32.36 10.41 -17.61
CA ALA A 444 -31.59 9.74 -16.54
C ALA A 444 -32.40 8.74 -15.69
N GLY A 445 -33.17 7.87 -16.35
CA GLY A 445 -33.95 6.80 -15.70
C GLY A 445 -35.37 7.19 -15.26
N ASP A 446 -36.15 6.18 -14.88
CA ASP A 446 -37.54 6.26 -14.42
C ASP A 446 -38.49 6.89 -15.46
N PHE A 447 -38.39 6.42 -16.70
CA PHE A 447 -39.31 6.87 -17.75
C PHE A 447 -40.64 6.13 -17.76
N THR A 448 -40.69 4.93 -17.17
CA THR A 448 -41.89 4.10 -16.96
C THR A 448 -42.33 4.11 -15.50
N LYS A 449 -43.48 3.51 -15.17
CA LYS A 449 -43.90 3.32 -13.77
C LYS A 449 -43.43 1.99 -13.22
N CYS A 450 -43.42 0.95 -14.05
CA CYS A 450 -43.00 -0.39 -13.62
C CYS A 450 -42.36 -1.22 -14.74
N GLY A 451 -41.99 -0.61 -15.87
CA GLY A 451 -41.35 -1.29 -16.99
C GLY A 451 -42.30 -2.13 -17.84
N GLU A 452 -43.60 -1.82 -17.86
CA GLU A 452 -44.55 -2.48 -18.78
C GLU A 452 -44.18 -2.21 -20.25
N LYS A 453 -44.47 -3.18 -21.12
CA LYS A 453 -44.18 -3.07 -22.54
C LYS A 453 -44.84 -1.86 -23.19
N GLU A 454 -46.09 -1.61 -22.86
CA GLU A 454 -46.90 -0.51 -23.38
C GLU A 454 -46.35 0.84 -22.92
N GLU A 455 -45.82 0.92 -21.68
CA GLU A 455 -45.16 2.11 -21.15
C GLU A 455 -43.87 2.41 -21.92
N VAL A 456 -43.06 1.38 -22.18
CA VAL A 456 -41.82 1.52 -22.97
C VAL A 456 -42.13 1.95 -24.41
N ILE A 457 -43.13 1.36 -25.05
CA ILE A 457 -43.56 1.74 -26.41
C ILE A 457 -44.10 3.18 -26.42
N ALA A 458 -44.90 3.56 -25.44
CA ALA A 458 -45.45 4.91 -25.33
C ALA A 458 -44.34 5.95 -25.13
N PHE A 459 -43.36 5.65 -24.27
CA PHE A 459 -42.18 6.48 -24.08
C PHE A 459 -41.34 6.59 -25.36
N ASN A 460 -41.06 5.45 -26.03
CA ASN A 460 -40.30 5.44 -27.28
C ASN A 460 -41.00 6.26 -28.38
N LYS A 461 -42.33 6.21 -28.44
CA LYS A 461 -43.11 7.04 -29.37
C LYS A 461 -42.96 8.53 -29.06
N TRP A 462 -43.08 8.90 -27.78
CA TRP A 462 -42.94 10.30 -27.34
C TRP A 462 -41.51 10.84 -27.55
N ILE A 463 -40.47 10.11 -27.14
CA ILE A 463 -39.09 10.57 -27.34
C ILE A 463 -38.75 10.69 -28.84
N GLY A 464 -39.40 9.89 -29.69
CA GLY A 464 -39.30 9.97 -31.14
C GLY A 464 -39.87 11.26 -31.75
N THR A 465 -40.82 11.93 -31.08
CA THR A 465 -41.37 13.21 -31.56
C THR A 465 -40.48 14.40 -31.23
N LEU A 466 -39.45 14.22 -30.38
CA LEU A 466 -38.56 15.31 -30.00
C LEU A 466 -37.56 15.64 -31.12
N PRO A 467 -37.23 16.93 -31.34
CA PRO A 467 -36.41 17.37 -32.46
C PRO A 467 -34.92 17.01 -32.32
N HIS A 468 -34.48 16.57 -31.14
CA HIS A 468 -33.07 16.32 -30.84
C HIS A 468 -32.49 15.20 -31.71
N LYS A 469 -31.32 15.46 -32.30
CA LYS A 469 -30.60 14.53 -33.19
C LYS A 469 -30.14 13.29 -32.44
N HIS A 470 -29.62 13.46 -31.22
CA HIS A 470 -29.18 12.38 -30.36
C HIS A 470 -30.06 12.29 -29.13
N LYS A 471 -30.53 11.09 -28.79
CA LYS A 471 -31.38 10.83 -27.62
C LYS A 471 -30.75 9.69 -26.83
N ILE A 472 -30.28 9.99 -25.62
CA ILE A 472 -29.59 9.04 -24.74
C ILE A 472 -30.49 8.73 -23.55
N VAL A 473 -30.68 7.45 -23.25
CA VAL A 473 -31.57 7.00 -22.18
C VAL A 473 -30.84 5.95 -21.35
N ILE A 474 -30.95 6.05 -20.03
CA ILE A 474 -30.65 4.94 -19.11
C ILE A 474 -31.96 4.51 -18.41
N ALA A 475 -31.97 3.31 -17.86
CA ALA A 475 -33.04 2.86 -16.96
C ALA A 475 -32.84 3.45 -15.55
N GLY A 476 -33.93 3.49 -14.80
CA GLY A 476 -33.99 3.70 -13.36
C GLY A 476 -34.65 2.52 -12.66
N ASN A 477 -35.00 2.68 -11.40
CA ASN A 477 -35.55 1.58 -10.61
C ASN A 477 -36.99 1.21 -10.94
N HIS A 478 -37.71 2.06 -11.67
CA HIS A 478 -39.05 1.75 -12.16
C HIS A 478 -39.05 0.89 -13.43
N GLU A 479 -37.92 0.77 -14.15
CA GLU A 479 -37.80 -0.08 -15.33
C GLU A 479 -37.56 -1.57 -14.95
N LEU A 480 -38.55 -2.20 -14.27
CA LEU A 480 -38.40 -3.56 -13.72
C LEU A 480 -38.01 -4.63 -14.74
N SER A 481 -38.51 -4.51 -15.96
CA SER A 481 -38.26 -5.43 -17.07
C SER A 481 -36.84 -5.31 -17.66
N PHE A 482 -36.07 -4.29 -17.29
CA PHE A 482 -34.71 -4.06 -17.78
C PHE A 482 -33.63 -4.72 -16.92
N ASP A 483 -33.96 -5.07 -15.66
CA ASP A 483 -33.07 -5.76 -14.73
C ASP A 483 -33.35 -7.27 -14.70
N GLU A 484 -32.55 -8.02 -15.44
CA GLU A 484 -32.66 -9.49 -15.53
C GLU A 484 -32.53 -10.17 -14.15
N LYS A 485 -31.67 -9.66 -13.26
CA LYS A 485 -31.47 -10.26 -11.93
C LYS A 485 -32.68 -10.05 -11.05
N PHE A 486 -33.26 -8.85 -11.09
CA PHE A 486 -34.53 -8.56 -10.42
C PHE A 486 -35.63 -9.49 -10.94
N ALA A 487 -35.75 -9.60 -12.27
CA ALA A 487 -36.76 -10.44 -12.90
C ALA A 487 -36.64 -11.93 -12.50
N GLU A 488 -35.43 -12.48 -12.50
CA GLU A 488 -35.16 -13.84 -12.05
C GLU A 488 -35.46 -14.05 -10.56
N ALA A 489 -35.05 -13.11 -9.70
CA ALA A 489 -35.29 -13.18 -8.26
C ALA A 489 -36.78 -13.13 -7.95
N PHE A 490 -37.52 -12.28 -8.66
CA PHE A 490 -38.97 -12.16 -8.56
C PHE A 490 -39.67 -13.46 -9.00
N LYS A 491 -39.30 -14.03 -10.16
CA LYS A 491 -39.80 -15.33 -10.66
C LYS A 491 -39.58 -16.47 -9.64
N LYS A 492 -38.44 -16.47 -8.93
CA LYS A 492 -38.12 -17.46 -7.88
C LYS A 492 -38.95 -17.26 -6.61
N LYS A 493 -39.19 -16.03 -6.17
CA LYS A 493 -40.01 -15.72 -4.98
C LYS A 493 -41.49 -16.01 -5.19
N PHE A 494 -42.02 -15.74 -6.38
CA PHE A 494 -43.42 -15.97 -6.74
C PHE A 494 -43.83 -17.46 -6.65
N LYS A 495 -42.87 -18.39 -6.79
CA LYS A 495 -43.11 -19.83 -6.59
C LYS A 495 -43.29 -20.25 -5.12
N LYS A 496 -43.00 -19.39 -4.12
CA LYS A 496 -42.87 -19.84 -2.73
C LYS A 496 -43.96 -19.38 -1.77
N PHE A 497 -44.44 -18.14 -1.79
CA PHE A 497 -45.59 -17.69 -0.98
C PHE A 497 -46.14 -16.38 -1.55
N VAL A 498 -47.47 -16.24 -1.53
CA VAL A 498 -48.22 -15.03 -1.89
C VAL A 498 -48.43 -14.21 -0.60
N GLU A 499 -48.24 -12.88 -0.71
CA GLU A 499 -48.91 -11.78 0.01
C GLU A 499 -47.94 -10.63 0.39
N ASP A 500 -48.10 -9.53 -0.35
CA ASP A 500 -48.11 -8.14 0.15
C ASP A 500 -46.84 -7.32 0.43
N GLU A 501 -45.77 -7.46 -0.38
CA GLU A 501 -44.57 -6.60 -0.22
C GLU A 501 -44.02 -5.88 -1.46
N VAL A 502 -44.80 -5.67 -2.52
CA VAL A 502 -44.43 -4.68 -3.55
C VAL A 502 -45.24 -3.41 -3.32
N PRO A 503 -44.66 -2.21 -3.16
CA PRO A 503 -45.43 -0.97 -3.07
C PRO A 503 -46.16 -0.74 -4.39
N HIS A 504 -47.48 -0.93 -4.40
CA HIS A 504 -48.21 -1.08 -5.66
C HIS A 504 -48.41 0.23 -6.45
N TYR A 505 -48.12 1.43 -5.94
CA TYR A 505 -48.27 2.73 -6.66
C TYR A 505 -49.47 2.82 -7.64
N GLY A 506 -50.60 2.20 -7.29
CA GLY A 506 -51.82 2.13 -8.12
C GLY A 506 -51.91 1.01 -9.19
N ARG A 507 -51.04 0.00 -9.20
CA ARG A 507 -51.03 -1.14 -10.16
C ARG A 507 -51.40 -2.47 -9.52
N THR A 508 -51.88 -3.41 -10.32
CA THR A 508 -52.22 -4.77 -9.86
C THR A 508 -50.98 -5.68 -9.86
N LYS A 509 -51.04 -6.81 -9.14
CA LYS A 509 -49.99 -7.85 -9.17
C LYS A 509 -49.73 -8.35 -10.60
N ASP A 510 -50.76 -8.36 -11.45
CA ASP A 510 -50.68 -8.82 -12.83
C ASP A 510 -49.80 -7.92 -13.70
N ASN A 511 -49.88 -6.61 -13.52
CA ASN A 511 -49.06 -5.63 -14.23
C ASN A 511 -47.56 -5.82 -13.96
N ILE A 512 -47.20 -6.02 -12.70
CA ILE A 512 -45.80 -6.27 -12.30
C ILE A 512 -45.33 -7.63 -12.86
N ASN A 513 -46.19 -8.65 -12.82
CA ASN A 513 -45.88 -9.96 -13.37
C ASN A 513 -45.68 -9.90 -14.90
N GLU A 514 -46.49 -9.16 -15.63
CA GLU A 514 -46.34 -8.95 -17.07
C GLU A 514 -45.02 -8.24 -17.41
N ALA A 515 -44.70 -7.14 -16.72
CA ALA A 515 -43.45 -6.42 -16.92
C ALA A 515 -42.23 -7.34 -16.71
N VAL A 516 -42.17 -8.06 -15.59
CA VAL A 516 -41.05 -8.95 -15.22
C VAL A 516 -40.92 -10.16 -16.16
N ASN A 517 -42.00 -10.60 -16.79
CA ASN A 517 -41.98 -11.72 -17.74
C ASN A 517 -41.72 -11.30 -19.18
N THR A 518 -41.72 -10.00 -19.49
CA THR A 518 -41.48 -9.50 -20.84
C THR A 518 -40.00 -9.65 -21.21
N GLU A 519 -39.72 -10.51 -22.18
CA GLU A 519 -38.36 -10.68 -22.71
C GLU A 519 -38.02 -9.62 -23.77
N ASN A 520 -36.74 -9.28 -23.87
CA ASN A 520 -36.20 -8.36 -24.89
C ASN A 520 -36.84 -6.96 -24.89
N ILE A 521 -37.21 -6.42 -23.72
CA ILE A 521 -37.89 -5.12 -23.62
C ILE A 521 -37.09 -3.97 -24.27
N ARG A 522 -35.75 -4.04 -24.23
CA ARG A 522 -34.84 -3.03 -24.77
C ARG A 522 -35.03 -2.79 -26.28
N GLN A 523 -35.51 -3.79 -27.02
CA GLN A 523 -35.69 -3.68 -28.48
C GLN A 523 -36.76 -2.66 -28.89
N TYR A 524 -37.67 -2.30 -27.97
CA TYR A 524 -38.73 -1.34 -28.24
C TYR A 524 -38.27 0.12 -28.14
N LEU A 525 -37.06 0.37 -27.62
CA LEU A 525 -36.43 1.69 -27.58
C LEU A 525 -35.69 2.01 -28.89
N THR A 526 -36.43 2.14 -29.99
CA THR A 526 -35.86 2.36 -31.34
C THR A 526 -35.50 3.81 -31.67
N ASN A 527 -36.05 4.79 -30.94
CA ASN A 527 -35.87 6.22 -31.19
C ASN A 527 -34.79 6.86 -30.29
N CYS A 528 -34.03 6.05 -29.55
CA CYS A 528 -32.96 6.51 -28.68
C CYS A 528 -31.84 5.47 -28.56
N THR A 529 -30.68 5.90 -28.09
CA THR A 529 -29.59 5.03 -27.68
C THR A 529 -29.72 4.74 -26.18
N TYR A 530 -30.03 3.48 -25.85
CA TYR A 530 -30.05 3.00 -24.47
C TYR A 530 -28.62 2.67 -24.00
N LEU A 531 -28.25 3.16 -22.81
CA LEU A 531 -26.96 2.86 -22.17
C LEU A 531 -27.16 2.11 -20.85
N GLU A 532 -26.32 1.09 -20.63
CA GLU A 532 -26.27 0.33 -19.39
C GLU A 532 -24.85 -0.22 -19.21
N ASP A 533 -24.13 0.34 -18.24
CA ASP A 533 -22.71 0.07 -18.02
C ASP A 533 -21.87 0.27 -19.30
N SER A 534 -22.29 1.19 -20.17
CA SER A 534 -21.73 1.45 -21.49
C SER A 534 -21.65 2.94 -21.81
N GLY A 535 -20.88 3.31 -22.83
CA GLY A 535 -20.71 4.69 -23.25
C GLY A 535 -20.83 4.90 -24.76
N VAL A 536 -21.09 6.15 -25.13
CA VAL A 536 -21.20 6.64 -26.50
C VAL A 536 -20.40 7.93 -26.66
N GLU A 537 -19.86 8.17 -27.84
CA GLU A 537 -19.15 9.40 -28.17
C GLU A 537 -19.95 10.20 -29.20
N ILE A 538 -20.27 11.46 -28.87
CA ILE A 538 -21.03 12.37 -29.73
C ILE A 538 -20.21 13.63 -29.93
N CYS A 539 -19.79 13.90 -31.18
CA CYS A 539 -18.93 15.04 -31.54
C CYS A 539 -17.69 15.17 -30.63
N GLY A 540 -17.05 14.05 -30.27
CA GLY A 540 -15.88 14.02 -29.39
C GLY A 540 -16.17 14.11 -27.89
N ILE A 541 -17.44 14.21 -27.47
CA ILE A 541 -17.85 14.20 -26.05
C ILE A 541 -18.23 12.78 -25.64
N LYS A 542 -17.58 12.26 -24.59
CA LYS A 542 -17.80 10.91 -24.09
C LYS A 542 -18.88 10.88 -23.01
N ILE A 543 -19.96 10.16 -23.27
CA ILE A 543 -21.09 9.99 -22.36
C ILE A 543 -21.11 8.54 -21.89
N TYR A 544 -21.10 8.32 -20.57
CA TYR A 544 -21.23 6.98 -19.98
C TYR A 544 -22.51 6.88 -19.15
N GLY A 545 -23.29 5.81 -19.35
CA GLY A 545 -24.59 5.62 -18.73
C GLY A 545 -24.67 4.34 -17.90
N THR A 546 -25.23 4.42 -16.69
CA THR A 546 -25.45 3.25 -15.84
C THR A 546 -26.66 3.40 -14.89
N PRO A 547 -27.53 2.38 -14.74
CA PRO A 547 -28.81 2.51 -14.03
C PRO A 547 -28.74 2.22 -12.52
N TRP A 548 -27.60 1.76 -12.01
CA TRP A 548 -27.52 1.24 -10.64
C TRP A 548 -27.80 2.29 -9.56
N GLN A 549 -28.29 1.83 -8.42
CA GLN A 549 -28.46 2.65 -7.24
C GLN A 549 -28.34 1.85 -5.93
N PRO A 550 -28.00 2.51 -4.80
CA PRO A 550 -28.15 1.92 -3.49
C PRO A 550 -29.60 1.49 -3.24
N GLU A 551 -29.77 0.40 -2.48
CA GLU A 551 -31.08 -0.09 -2.03
C GLU A 551 -31.98 1.04 -1.53
N PHE A 552 -33.08 1.25 -2.26
CA PHE A 552 -34.15 2.18 -1.96
C PHE A 552 -35.49 1.50 -2.28
N GLY A 553 -36.01 0.74 -1.30
CA GLY A 553 -37.12 -0.19 -1.52
C GLY A 553 -36.70 -1.46 -2.28
N ASN A 554 -37.68 -2.28 -2.68
CA ASN A 554 -37.47 -3.54 -3.40
C ASN A 554 -37.76 -3.37 -4.91
N TRP A 555 -36.94 -2.57 -5.59
CA TRP A 555 -37.09 -2.23 -7.02
C TRP A 555 -35.92 -2.73 -7.88
N ALA A 556 -35.96 -2.52 -9.19
CA ALA A 556 -34.87 -2.87 -10.10
C ALA A 556 -33.61 -2.04 -9.86
N PHE A 557 -32.47 -2.58 -10.28
CA PHE A 557 -31.14 -1.95 -10.22
C PHE A 557 -30.66 -1.55 -8.82
N ASN A 558 -31.28 -2.12 -7.77
CA ASN A 558 -30.86 -1.93 -6.39
C ASN A 558 -29.60 -2.77 -6.07
N LEU A 559 -28.66 -2.14 -5.38
CA LEU A 559 -27.45 -2.75 -4.87
C LEU A 559 -27.27 -2.43 -3.40
N THR A 560 -26.72 -3.37 -2.64
CA THR A 560 -26.32 -3.08 -1.27
C THR A 560 -25.23 -1.98 -1.27
N ARG A 561 -25.30 -1.08 -0.29
CA ARG A 561 -24.30 0.00 -0.12
C ARG A 561 -22.90 -0.56 0.09
N GLY A 562 -21.89 0.27 -0.15
CA GLY A 562 -20.49 -0.11 -0.05
C GLY A 562 -19.98 -0.89 -1.25
N GLN A 563 -19.51 -2.12 -1.06
CA GLN A 563 -18.69 -2.83 -2.05
C GLN A 563 -19.45 -3.15 -3.35
N GLN A 564 -20.74 -3.47 -3.30
CA GLN A 564 -21.50 -3.78 -4.52
C GLN A 564 -21.68 -2.55 -5.40
N CYS A 565 -22.10 -1.42 -4.80
CA CYS A 565 -22.14 -0.12 -5.47
C CYS A 565 -20.76 0.25 -6.05
N LEU A 566 -19.71 0.20 -5.24
CA LEU A 566 -18.34 0.50 -5.66
C LEU A 566 -17.88 -0.35 -6.85
N SER A 567 -18.24 -1.64 -6.87
CA SER A 567 -17.86 -2.55 -7.95
C SER A 567 -18.45 -2.11 -9.30
N LYS A 568 -19.66 -1.54 -9.31
CA LYS A 568 -20.25 -0.93 -10.50
C LYS A 568 -19.62 0.41 -10.85
N TRP A 569 -19.38 1.27 -9.86
CA TRP A 569 -18.73 2.55 -10.09
C TRP A 569 -17.33 2.40 -10.66
N ASN A 570 -16.60 1.34 -10.30
CA ASN A 570 -15.28 1.03 -10.84
C ASN A 570 -15.27 0.70 -12.34
N LEU A 571 -16.43 0.36 -12.94
CA LEU A 571 -16.55 0.14 -14.40
C LEU A 571 -16.54 1.45 -15.19
N ILE A 572 -16.86 2.59 -14.55
CA ILE A 572 -16.91 3.90 -15.21
C ILE A 572 -15.51 4.29 -15.70
N PRO A 573 -15.30 4.55 -17.00
CA PRO A 573 -14.02 5.00 -17.55
C PRO A 573 -13.58 6.35 -16.98
N SER A 574 -12.29 6.54 -16.75
CA SER A 574 -11.74 7.77 -16.15
C SER A 574 -11.74 8.98 -17.10
N ASP A 575 -12.00 8.78 -18.38
CA ASP A 575 -12.06 9.80 -19.43
C ASP A 575 -13.49 10.17 -19.83
N THR A 576 -14.46 9.92 -18.93
CA THR A 576 -15.88 10.26 -19.13
C THR A 576 -16.10 11.77 -18.99
N ASP A 577 -16.69 12.43 -19.99
CA ASP A 577 -17.02 13.86 -19.94
C ASP A 577 -18.37 14.12 -19.25
N ILE A 578 -19.39 13.33 -19.63
CA ILE A 578 -20.73 13.36 -19.05
C ILE A 578 -21.04 11.97 -18.47
N LEU A 579 -21.25 11.92 -17.16
CA LEU A 579 -21.71 10.73 -16.49
C LEU A 579 -23.23 10.80 -16.31
N VAL A 580 -23.94 9.75 -16.71
CA VAL A 580 -25.39 9.60 -16.49
C VAL A 580 -25.61 8.41 -15.57
N THR A 581 -26.14 8.67 -14.38
CA THR A 581 -26.55 7.62 -13.43
C THR A 581 -27.99 7.82 -13.01
N HIS A 582 -28.70 6.79 -12.58
CA HIS A 582 -30.00 7.04 -11.96
C HIS A 582 -29.82 7.52 -10.50
N SER A 583 -28.91 6.88 -9.75
CA SER A 583 -28.57 7.27 -8.37
C SER A 583 -27.92 8.65 -8.29
N PRO A 584 -28.31 9.51 -7.34
CA PRO A 584 -27.54 10.70 -6.99
C PRO A 584 -26.26 10.35 -6.20
N PRO A 585 -25.16 11.11 -6.36
CA PRO A 585 -24.02 11.04 -5.43
C PRO A 585 -24.39 11.72 -4.10
N LEU A 586 -23.79 11.24 -3.00
CA LEU A 586 -24.07 11.79 -1.67
C LEU A 586 -23.88 13.32 -1.62
N GLY A 587 -24.84 14.04 -1.06
CA GLY A 587 -24.78 15.49 -0.86
C GLY A 587 -25.33 16.34 -1.99
N HIS A 588 -25.53 15.78 -3.20
CA HIS A 588 -26.01 16.48 -4.37
C HIS A 588 -27.36 15.93 -4.81
N GLY A 589 -28.44 16.71 -4.64
CA GLY A 589 -29.78 16.34 -5.08
C GLY A 589 -30.34 15.06 -4.45
N ASP A 590 -29.85 14.66 -3.27
CA ASP A 590 -30.09 13.34 -2.67
C ASP A 590 -30.85 13.37 -1.33
N LEU A 591 -31.31 14.54 -0.90
CA LEU A 591 -32.04 14.74 0.35
C LEU A 591 -33.53 14.51 0.13
N VAL A 592 -34.10 13.53 0.83
CA VAL A 592 -35.55 13.26 0.82
C VAL A 592 -36.28 14.08 1.89
N CYS A 593 -37.61 14.23 1.74
CA CYS A 593 -38.44 15.02 2.67
C CYS A 593 -38.35 14.60 4.14
N SER A 594 -38.04 13.32 4.42
CA SER A 594 -37.84 12.80 5.78
C SER A 594 -36.53 13.27 6.46
N GLY A 595 -35.68 14.03 5.76
CA GLY A 595 -34.38 14.49 6.24
C GLY A 595 -33.27 13.44 6.15
N VAL A 596 -33.56 12.29 5.54
CA VAL A 596 -32.58 11.25 5.23
C VAL A 596 -31.95 11.52 3.86
N ARG A 597 -30.74 11.03 3.62
CA ARG A 597 -30.08 11.09 2.31
C ARG A 597 -30.10 9.73 1.63
N ALA A 598 -30.49 9.71 0.36
CA ALA A 598 -30.51 8.51 -0.47
C ALA A 598 -29.21 8.33 -1.29
N GLY A 599 -28.37 9.35 -1.38
CA GLY A 599 -27.20 9.36 -2.27
C GLY A 599 -26.13 8.34 -1.90
N CYS A 600 -25.32 7.97 -2.89
CA CYS A 600 -24.25 6.99 -2.74
C CYS A 600 -22.92 7.65 -2.37
N VAL A 601 -22.28 7.19 -1.28
CA VAL A 601 -20.99 7.71 -0.81
C VAL A 601 -19.87 7.33 -1.78
N GLU A 602 -19.84 6.07 -2.21
CA GLU A 602 -18.83 5.54 -3.12
C GLU A 602 -18.93 6.18 -4.51
N LEU A 603 -20.13 6.56 -4.96
CA LEU A 603 -20.32 7.30 -6.21
C LEU A 603 -19.69 8.69 -6.11
N LEU A 604 -19.96 9.44 -5.03
CA LEU A 604 -19.35 10.75 -4.79
C LEU A 604 -17.81 10.66 -4.80
N LEU A 605 -17.24 9.71 -4.06
CA LEU A 605 -15.80 9.52 -4.00
C LEU A 605 -15.22 9.14 -5.37
N THR A 606 -15.93 8.31 -6.14
CA THR A 606 -15.51 7.89 -7.48
C THR A 606 -15.47 9.07 -8.44
N VAL A 607 -16.51 9.89 -8.49
CA VAL A 607 -16.57 11.03 -9.42
C VAL A 607 -15.59 12.13 -9.03
N GLN A 608 -15.35 12.38 -7.74
CA GLN A 608 -14.43 13.43 -7.32
C GLN A 608 -12.95 13.04 -7.44
N ASN A 609 -12.60 11.79 -7.13
CA ASN A 609 -11.20 11.40 -7.01
C ASN A 609 -10.68 10.70 -8.28
N ARG A 610 -11.53 9.97 -9.01
CA ARG A 610 -11.12 9.13 -10.14
C ARG A 610 -11.65 9.61 -11.49
N VAL A 611 -12.97 9.70 -11.66
CA VAL A 611 -13.60 9.92 -12.98
C VAL A 611 -13.57 11.40 -13.38
N LYS A 612 -13.92 12.30 -12.45
CA LYS A 612 -13.92 13.76 -12.65
C LYS A 612 -14.66 14.22 -13.92
N PRO A 613 -15.91 13.77 -14.15
CA PRO A 613 -16.68 14.24 -15.29
C PRO A 613 -16.97 15.74 -15.15
N LYS A 614 -17.15 16.45 -16.26
CA LYS A 614 -17.58 17.86 -16.21
C LYS A 614 -19.03 17.98 -15.73
N TYR A 615 -19.86 17.03 -16.18
CA TYR A 615 -21.28 16.98 -15.85
C TYR A 615 -21.66 15.58 -15.35
N HIS A 616 -22.42 15.53 -14.27
CA HIS A 616 -23.01 14.31 -13.73
C HIS A 616 -24.52 14.50 -13.66
N VAL A 617 -25.25 13.84 -14.55
CA VAL A 617 -26.70 13.91 -14.71
C VAL A 617 -27.35 12.69 -14.06
N PHE A 618 -28.37 12.91 -13.23
CA PHE A 618 -29.08 11.86 -12.50
C PHE A 618 -30.51 12.25 -12.14
N GLY A 619 -31.26 11.32 -11.54
CA GLY A 619 -32.67 11.47 -11.15
C GLY A 619 -32.95 10.89 -9.76
N HIS A 620 -33.99 10.05 -9.67
CA HIS A 620 -34.39 9.23 -8.52
C HIS A 620 -35.03 9.98 -7.35
N ILE A 621 -34.47 11.11 -6.93
CA ILE A 621 -34.98 11.89 -5.79
C ILE A 621 -35.68 13.14 -6.30
N HIS A 622 -37.01 13.10 -6.36
CA HIS A 622 -37.85 14.15 -6.96
C HIS A 622 -37.68 15.50 -6.26
N GLU A 623 -37.62 15.50 -4.92
CA GLU A 623 -37.41 16.73 -4.12
C GLU A 623 -36.01 17.31 -4.29
N GLY A 624 -35.09 16.52 -4.84
CA GLY A 624 -33.70 16.88 -5.07
C GLY A 624 -33.46 17.65 -6.37
N TYR A 625 -34.50 17.91 -7.17
CA TYR A 625 -34.40 18.59 -8.47
C TYR A 625 -33.57 19.88 -8.39
N GLY A 626 -32.69 20.05 -9.39
CA GLY A 626 -31.89 21.24 -9.58
C GLY A 626 -30.40 20.95 -9.75
N VAL A 627 -29.61 22.02 -9.75
CA VAL A 627 -28.19 21.98 -10.12
C VAL A 627 -27.29 22.45 -9.00
N THR A 628 -26.23 21.70 -8.75
CA THR A 628 -25.18 22.07 -7.78
C THR A 628 -23.79 21.83 -8.36
N SER A 629 -22.76 22.42 -7.76
CA SER A 629 -21.37 22.19 -8.14
C SER A 629 -20.44 22.19 -6.93
N ASP A 630 -19.36 21.42 -7.01
CA ASP A 630 -18.23 21.49 -6.06
C ASP A 630 -17.10 22.44 -6.53
N GLY A 631 -17.31 23.14 -7.64
CA GLY A 631 -16.34 24.00 -8.31
C GLY A 631 -15.55 23.31 -9.41
N LYS A 632 -15.68 21.98 -9.57
CA LYS A 632 -15.07 21.20 -10.65
C LYS A 632 -16.10 20.45 -11.47
N ILE A 633 -17.05 19.79 -10.79
CA ILE A 633 -18.11 18.98 -11.38
C ILE A 633 -19.43 19.73 -11.24
N ILE A 634 -20.28 19.66 -12.27
CA ILE A 634 -21.67 20.13 -12.22
C ILE A 634 -22.58 18.92 -12.05
N PHE A 635 -23.30 18.86 -10.94
CA PHE A 635 -24.24 17.81 -10.57
C PHE A 635 -25.66 18.26 -10.87
N ILE A 636 -26.38 17.46 -11.65
CA ILE A 636 -27.70 17.80 -12.18
C ILE A 636 -28.67 16.70 -11.78
N ASN A 637 -29.56 16.99 -10.84
CA ASN A 637 -30.76 16.19 -10.64
C ASN A 637 -31.83 16.71 -11.60
N ALA A 638 -32.15 15.91 -12.61
CA ALA A 638 -33.02 16.25 -13.73
C ALA A 638 -34.47 15.75 -13.53
N SER A 639 -34.87 15.43 -12.29
CA SER A 639 -36.18 14.85 -12.00
C SER A 639 -37.34 15.75 -12.46
N THR A 640 -38.15 15.24 -13.37
CA THR A 640 -39.26 15.98 -14.00
C THR A 640 -40.48 16.03 -13.08
N CYS A 641 -40.78 14.92 -12.41
CA CYS A 641 -41.83 14.87 -11.42
C CYS A 641 -41.39 15.53 -10.11
N ASP A 642 -42.34 16.19 -9.44
CA ASP A 642 -42.19 16.56 -8.04
C ASP A 642 -42.52 15.38 -7.12
N ILE A 643 -42.51 15.62 -5.81
CA ILE A 643 -42.84 14.60 -4.79
C ILE A 643 -44.25 14.01 -4.94
N ASN A 644 -45.17 14.73 -5.58
CA ASN A 644 -46.55 14.30 -5.79
C ASN A 644 -46.74 13.63 -7.15
N TYR A 645 -45.64 13.31 -7.86
CA TYR A 645 -45.67 12.78 -9.22
C TYR A 645 -46.35 13.73 -10.22
N ILE A 646 -46.23 15.04 -10.01
CA ILE A 646 -46.70 16.05 -10.95
C ILE A 646 -45.49 16.48 -11.82
N PRO A 647 -45.52 16.29 -13.15
CA PRO A 647 -44.41 16.63 -14.05
C PRO A 647 -44.34 18.15 -14.25
N SER A 648 -43.72 18.83 -13.29
CA SER A 648 -43.71 20.30 -13.16
C SER A 648 -42.31 20.90 -13.22
N ASN A 649 -41.26 20.10 -12.99
CA ASN A 649 -39.89 20.56 -13.04
C ASN A 649 -39.41 20.66 -14.50
N LEU A 650 -38.84 21.82 -14.86
CA LEU A 650 -38.39 22.09 -16.22
C LEU A 650 -37.13 21.29 -16.59
N PRO A 651 -36.89 21.01 -17.89
CA PRO A 651 -35.65 20.39 -18.32
C PRO A 651 -34.44 21.25 -17.97
N VAL A 652 -33.33 20.62 -17.56
CA VAL A 652 -32.07 21.33 -17.32
C VAL A 652 -31.30 21.40 -18.63
N VAL A 653 -30.97 22.61 -19.06
CA VAL A 653 -30.34 22.87 -20.37
C VAL A 653 -29.00 23.57 -20.20
N PHE A 654 -27.97 23.08 -20.87
CA PHE A 654 -26.64 23.68 -20.86
C PHE A 654 -25.87 23.42 -22.16
N ASP A 655 -24.92 24.30 -22.46
CA ASP A 655 -24.10 24.22 -23.68
C ASP A 655 -22.67 23.77 -23.36
N ILE A 656 -22.15 22.78 -24.09
CA ILE A 656 -20.79 22.25 -23.95
C ILE A 656 -19.97 22.59 -25.20
N PRO A 657 -18.71 23.07 -25.06
CA PRO A 657 -17.83 23.28 -26.21
C PRO A 657 -17.44 21.96 -26.89
N ILE A 658 -17.48 21.94 -28.22
CA ILE A 658 -17.02 20.83 -29.05
C ILE A 658 -15.48 20.86 -29.08
N PRO A 659 -14.79 19.72 -28.89
CA PRO A 659 -13.33 19.64 -29.02
C PRO A 659 -12.83 20.05 -30.41
N ASP A 660 -11.65 20.67 -30.47
CA ASP A 660 -11.07 21.13 -31.73
C ASP A 660 -10.90 19.98 -32.74
N GLY A 661 -11.34 20.21 -33.98
CA GLY A 661 -11.29 19.22 -35.08
C GLY A 661 -12.52 18.34 -35.25
N GLN A 662 -13.49 18.41 -34.33
CA GLN A 662 -14.77 17.70 -34.44
C GLN A 662 -15.87 18.62 -35.02
N LYS A 663 -16.81 18.03 -35.79
CA LYS A 663 -17.96 18.73 -36.39
C LYS A 663 -19.27 18.20 -35.80
N LYS A 664 -20.29 19.06 -35.80
CA LYS A 664 -21.62 18.87 -35.23
C LYS A 664 -22.54 17.98 -36.08
#